data_AF-A0AAX0L4X5-F1
#
_entry.id   AF-A0AAX0L4X5-F1
#
_cell.length_a   1.000
_cell.length_b   1.000
_cell.length_c   1.000
_cell.angle_alpha   90.00
_cell.angle_beta   90.00
_cell.angle_gamma   90.00
#
_symmetry.space_group_name_H-M   'P 1'
#
loop_
_entity.id
_entity.type
_entity.pdbx_description
1 polymer ?
#
loop_
_entity_poly.entity_id
_entity_poly.type
_entity_poly.pdbx_seq_one_letter_code
_entity_poly.pdbx_strand_id
1 'polypeptide(L)'
;MATPIDPTNVDDWDEPLNTDPMFRSSHVFSTADLTVTFDGMTVGTAEDPSIYYDTSGANGTKVTQDGVTLFPINSEFGYVVADFTDAEQKEIDALYEEGWAGDLTDAQGNQLGIVISDSPTDTFKTPAVFGTWLGGLGGETVKASTEHYVVMQNVLSDQKYPGDPDALYPLDDNLIVVGGTYDGMSVQGLLAGDYGPEFIIEDVNGDGVIDIKDILQPNETEITENIAVSSDYSVTLKDDGKLLYRWGNVIKKPNDVRLEATLDLPDDWSEYNPYTSLRDLYAVTQAELVIHHTITNNPNDQVRPEDFENEAAIGTLPYYEVIENYDLDGGAPREVWVTAEDYYAGDGTLYPAGTILRDQALADLWDASTLGQIGAVDGADGFTNAWYTTMDREPFEPVLNEDGTDYADSGPRWRLMPDKYGQDLPSVVIPVDPSEPPPPTKDEVKYEVGAETQTVLNLLDWGMPAQPLAISAGWQDKPGEVSINGMNYTDGFDVAVYIKGDIKPATVYSAELVMSYERITPFAADAEVNGTDGDDFLVGIGSNNFTGGAGADLFVLSYGSSVEGVPLTANTITDFEVGKDAIGLIGLGVSDVLDENGVSDFDHKVFQALNGDDLEIWLDSDGEGTDADPVLLATLTGVAGDLGPSGKLDMEADFLLANPGAGVAPSPDEPIVGTDAAELINGTLGDDTILGLGGNDTIYGLSGDDTIDGGAGFDLLYGGLGADTFVFADGTNVDMVFDFEVGVDSIQLSGFDASEVAVSDYGSIGTLLTAGNDYMILRGVDSSQIDPADFIPDTTLTV
;
A
#
# COMPACT_ATOMS: atom_id res chain seq x y z
N MET A 1 8.15 33.38 14.43
CA MET A 1 8.83 32.35 15.24
C MET A 1 7.71 31.57 15.86
N ALA A 2 7.26 30.53 15.16
CA ALA A 2 6.30 29.58 15.70
C ALA A 2 6.93 28.94 16.95
N THR A 3 6.08 28.63 17.91
CA THR A 3 6.50 28.00 19.16
C THR A 3 7.00 26.60 18.84
N PRO A 4 8.09 26.11 19.47
CA PRO A 4 8.44 24.69 19.40
C PRO A 4 7.24 23.84 19.80
N ILE A 5 7.00 22.75 19.07
CA ILE A 5 5.97 21.75 19.35
C ILE A 5 6.07 21.36 20.85
N ASP A 6 4.96 21.45 21.58
CA ASP A 6 4.86 21.10 23.00
C ASP A 6 4.24 19.71 23.11
N PRO A 7 5.05 18.64 23.31
CA PRO A 7 4.61 17.24 23.28
C PRO A 7 3.76 16.84 24.52
N THR A 8 3.10 17.81 25.16
CA THR A 8 2.21 17.60 26.31
C THR A 8 0.81 18.17 26.10
N ASN A 9 0.50 18.66 24.89
CA ASN A 9 -0.76 19.32 24.57
C ASN A 9 -1.59 18.51 23.56
N VAL A 10 -2.54 17.73 24.07
CA VAL A 10 -3.50 16.88 23.34
C VAL A 10 -4.57 17.62 22.49
N ASP A 11 -4.31 18.88 22.11
CA ASP A 11 -5.13 19.63 21.14
C ASP A 11 -4.31 19.96 19.87
N ASP A 12 -3.22 19.22 19.62
CA ASP A 12 -2.49 19.23 18.35
C ASP A 12 -3.07 18.11 17.48
N TRP A 13 -3.64 18.47 16.33
CA TRP A 13 -4.29 17.54 15.39
C TRP A 13 -3.24 16.79 14.54
N ASP A 14 -1.98 17.00 14.93
CA ASP A 14 -0.71 16.66 14.33
C ASP A 14 0.08 15.76 15.32
N GLU A 15 -0.55 14.78 15.97
CA GLU A 15 0.14 13.73 16.74
C GLU A 15 -0.40 12.35 16.33
N PRO A 16 0.47 11.33 16.17
CA PRO A 16 0.02 9.96 15.90
C PRO A 16 -0.92 9.47 17.00
N LEU A 17 -2.01 8.78 16.65
CA LEU A 17 -2.92 8.17 17.61
C LEU A 17 -2.21 7.06 18.39
N ASN A 18 -1.25 6.38 17.76
CA ASN A 18 -0.39 5.40 18.41
C ASN A 18 0.70 6.09 19.23
N THR A 19 0.29 6.61 20.39
CA THR A 19 1.18 7.35 21.32
C THR A 19 2.16 6.46 22.09
N ASP A 20 1.98 5.14 22.09
CA ASP A 20 2.87 4.14 22.73
C ASP A 20 3.09 2.92 21.82
N PRO A 21 3.78 3.10 20.68
CA PRO A 21 3.91 2.05 19.67
C PRO A 21 4.86 0.94 20.13
N MET A 22 4.60 -0.29 19.69
CA MET A 22 5.51 -1.42 19.91
C MET A 22 6.80 -1.30 19.11
N PHE A 23 6.73 -0.67 17.93
CA PHE A 23 7.87 -0.47 17.04
C PHE A 23 7.88 0.95 16.48
N ARG A 24 9.08 1.52 16.35
CA ARG A 24 9.32 2.81 15.71
C ARG A 24 10.58 2.75 14.84
N SER A 25 10.45 3.19 13.61
CA SER A 25 11.55 3.44 12.69
C SER A 25 11.54 4.91 12.26
N SER A 26 12.70 5.51 12.05
CA SER A 26 12.82 6.93 11.71
C SER A 26 13.96 7.20 10.75
N HIS A 27 13.70 8.03 9.74
CA HIS A 27 14.69 8.50 8.78
C HIS A 27 14.73 10.04 8.75
N VAL A 28 15.93 10.62 8.73
CA VAL A 28 16.12 12.08 8.61
C VAL A 28 16.60 12.39 7.21
N PHE A 29 15.85 13.17 6.46
CA PHE A 29 16.13 13.42 5.05
C PHE A 29 17.38 14.27 4.84
N SER A 30 18.08 13.99 3.75
CA SER A 30 19.28 14.68 3.31
C SER A 30 19.39 14.73 1.79
N THR A 31 20.36 15.48 1.29
CA THR A 31 20.68 15.51 -0.14
C THR A 31 21.09 14.16 -0.71
N ALA A 32 21.47 13.18 0.12
CA ALA A 32 21.74 11.81 -0.33
C ALA A 32 20.47 11.09 -0.79
N ASP A 33 19.30 11.50 -0.30
CA ASP A 33 18.01 10.85 -0.55
C ASP A 33 17.34 11.37 -1.84
N LEU A 34 17.95 12.34 -2.53
CA LEU A 34 17.43 12.88 -3.78
C LEU A 34 17.48 11.83 -4.89
N THR A 35 16.32 11.45 -5.43
CA THR A 35 16.22 10.59 -6.61
C THR A 35 16.64 11.35 -7.86
N VAL A 36 17.51 10.75 -8.67
CA VAL A 36 18.12 11.43 -9.83
C VAL A 36 17.90 10.72 -11.15
N THR A 37 17.46 9.46 -11.13
CA THR A 37 17.16 8.68 -12.34
C THR A 37 15.83 7.95 -12.20
N PHE A 38 15.29 7.45 -13.32
CA PHE A 38 14.06 6.70 -13.27
C PHE A 38 14.21 5.40 -12.49
N ASP A 39 15.34 4.69 -12.61
CA ASP A 39 15.65 3.43 -11.90
C ASP A 39 15.94 3.58 -10.39
N GLY A 40 15.51 4.70 -9.78
CA GLY A 40 15.52 4.85 -8.32
C GLY A 40 16.91 5.06 -7.74
N MET A 41 17.89 5.43 -8.58
CA MET A 41 19.20 5.82 -8.06
C MET A 41 19.07 7.17 -7.36
N THR A 42 19.62 7.23 -6.15
CA THR A 42 19.72 8.45 -5.38
C THR A 42 21.11 9.07 -5.50
N VAL A 43 21.26 10.34 -5.14
CA VAL A 43 22.57 11.00 -5.03
C VAL A 43 23.50 10.23 -4.09
N GLY A 44 22.97 9.61 -3.04
CA GLY A 44 23.72 8.83 -2.06
C GLY A 44 24.28 7.51 -2.60
N THR A 45 23.57 6.89 -3.55
CA THR A 45 23.98 5.60 -4.14
C THR A 45 24.76 5.74 -5.46
N ALA A 46 24.76 6.94 -6.06
CA ALA A 46 25.48 7.22 -7.30
C ALA A 46 27.02 7.08 -7.18
N GLU A 47 27.66 6.47 -8.18
CA GLU A 47 29.13 6.34 -8.22
C GLU A 47 29.85 7.71 -8.29
N ASP A 48 29.26 8.68 -9.00
CA ASP A 48 29.73 10.08 -9.08
C ASP A 48 28.57 11.06 -8.82
N PRO A 49 28.30 11.41 -7.55
CA PRO A 49 27.20 12.30 -7.17
C PRO A 49 27.29 13.71 -7.77
N SER A 50 28.49 14.13 -8.20
CA SER A 50 28.73 15.49 -8.70
C SER A 50 28.11 15.77 -10.07
N ILE A 51 27.73 14.72 -10.80
CA ILE A 51 27.00 14.81 -12.07
C ILE A 51 25.57 15.30 -11.83
N TYR A 52 24.95 14.80 -10.76
CA TYR A 52 23.53 15.01 -10.46
C TYR A 52 23.29 16.17 -9.49
N TYR A 53 24.26 16.48 -8.62
CA TYR A 53 24.11 17.51 -7.60
C TYR A 53 25.36 18.41 -7.52
N ASP A 54 25.23 19.66 -7.99
CA ASP A 54 26.37 20.58 -8.10
C ASP A 54 26.68 21.31 -6.78
N THR A 55 27.39 20.63 -5.88
CA THR A 55 27.91 21.23 -4.64
C THR A 55 29.04 22.24 -4.85
N SER A 56 29.58 22.38 -6.07
CA SER A 56 30.64 23.34 -6.37
C SER A 56 30.12 24.78 -6.48
N GLY A 57 28.81 24.93 -6.71
CA GLY A 57 28.15 26.22 -6.94
C GLY A 57 28.49 26.86 -8.28
N ALA A 58 29.13 26.12 -9.20
CA ALA A 58 29.50 26.62 -10.52
C ALA A 58 28.27 26.99 -11.37
N ASN A 59 27.16 26.26 -11.17
CA ASN A 59 25.89 26.49 -11.86
C ASN A 59 24.93 27.40 -11.06
N GLY A 60 25.43 28.05 -10.00
CA GLY A 60 24.70 29.00 -9.17
C GLY A 60 24.00 28.36 -7.98
N THR A 61 23.82 29.14 -6.91
CA THR A 61 23.21 28.69 -5.65
C THR A 61 22.07 29.62 -5.25
N LYS A 62 21.07 29.08 -4.54
CA LYS A 62 20.06 29.88 -3.82
C LYS A 62 20.39 29.91 -2.34
N VAL A 63 19.93 30.93 -1.62
CA VAL A 63 20.03 31.00 -0.15
C VAL A 63 18.65 31.32 0.40
N THR A 64 18.14 30.48 1.30
CA THR A 64 16.84 30.66 1.92
C THR A 64 16.85 31.80 2.93
N GLN A 65 15.67 32.22 3.42
CA GLN A 65 15.60 33.27 4.44
C GLN A 65 16.28 32.86 5.74
N ASP A 66 16.26 31.56 6.05
CA ASP A 66 16.90 30.96 7.22
C ASP A 66 18.40 30.68 7.02
N GLY A 67 18.93 31.00 5.84
CA GLY A 67 20.35 30.96 5.53
C GLY A 67 20.87 29.62 5.01
N VAL A 68 19.99 28.68 4.66
CA VAL A 68 20.36 27.40 4.04
C VAL A 68 20.77 27.66 2.59
N THR A 69 21.92 27.12 2.19
CA THR A 69 22.41 27.23 0.81
C THR A 69 21.90 26.05 0.00
N LEU A 70 21.20 26.32 -1.09
CA LEU A 70 20.66 25.32 -2.00
C LEU A 70 21.51 25.27 -3.27
N PHE A 71 21.89 24.05 -3.64
CA PHE A 71 22.64 23.74 -4.84
C PHE A 71 21.71 23.12 -5.88
N PRO A 72 22.00 23.30 -7.18
CA PRO A 72 21.07 22.93 -8.21
C PRO A 72 21.18 21.43 -8.53
N ILE A 73 20.06 20.85 -8.92
CA ILE A 73 19.88 19.42 -9.20
C ILE A 73 19.85 19.23 -10.73
N ASN A 74 20.39 18.11 -11.19
CA ASN A 74 20.32 17.62 -12.56
C ASN A 74 19.82 16.17 -12.49
N SER A 75 18.54 15.98 -12.80
CA SER A 75 17.89 14.67 -12.77
C SER A 75 17.40 14.26 -14.15
N GLU A 76 17.47 12.96 -14.40
CA GLU A 76 16.89 12.28 -15.57
C GLU A 76 15.37 12.18 -15.46
N PHE A 77 14.85 12.42 -14.25
CA PHE A 77 13.45 12.25 -13.91
C PHE A 77 12.55 13.23 -14.70
N GLY A 78 11.91 12.74 -15.77
CA GLY A 78 11.04 13.50 -16.66
C GLY A 78 11.04 12.99 -18.10
N TYR A 79 10.10 13.47 -18.92
CA TYR A 79 10.01 13.11 -20.34
C TYR A 79 10.00 14.36 -21.23
N VAL A 80 10.63 14.25 -22.39
CA VAL A 80 10.45 15.15 -23.52
C VAL A 80 9.36 14.58 -24.41
N VAL A 81 8.22 15.26 -24.46
CA VAL A 81 7.12 14.84 -25.33
C VAL A 81 7.02 15.76 -26.54
N ALA A 82 7.10 15.16 -27.72
CA ALA A 82 6.86 15.84 -28.99
C ALA A 82 5.50 15.41 -29.55
N ASP A 83 4.48 16.28 -29.45
CA ASP A 83 3.23 16.18 -30.20
C ASP A 83 2.40 14.89 -29.95
N PHE A 84 2.36 14.45 -28.68
CA PHE A 84 1.56 13.31 -28.17
C PHE A 84 1.83 11.94 -28.79
N THR A 85 2.76 11.84 -29.74
CA THR A 85 3.03 10.60 -30.47
C THR A 85 4.23 9.85 -29.90
N ASP A 86 5.21 10.56 -29.31
CA ASP A 86 6.39 9.97 -28.68
C ASP A 86 6.80 10.77 -27.42
N ALA A 87 6.94 10.08 -26.29
CA ALA A 87 7.57 10.59 -25.07
C ALA A 87 8.96 9.94 -24.92
N GLU A 88 10.02 10.75 -24.95
CA GLU A 88 11.39 10.27 -24.72
C GLU A 88 11.80 10.63 -23.29
N GLN A 89 12.37 9.68 -22.55
CA GLN A 89 12.98 9.95 -21.24
C GLN A 89 14.01 11.08 -21.37
N LYS A 90 13.99 12.04 -20.44
CA LYS A 90 15.05 13.07 -20.41
C LYS A 90 16.37 12.35 -20.21
N GLU A 91 17.45 12.82 -20.83
CA GLU A 91 18.78 12.28 -20.60
C GLU A 91 19.50 13.17 -19.58
N ILE A 92 20.38 12.59 -18.76
CA ILE A 92 21.29 13.37 -17.92
C ILE A 92 22.14 14.26 -18.81
N ASP A 93 21.97 15.57 -18.67
CA ASP A 93 22.74 16.56 -19.39
C ASP A 93 23.63 17.36 -18.42
N ALA A 94 24.05 18.57 -18.79
CA ALA A 94 24.84 19.43 -17.90
C ALA A 94 24.09 20.74 -17.61
N LEU A 95 22.77 20.71 -17.76
CA LEU A 95 21.83 21.73 -17.37
C LEU A 95 21.30 21.34 -15.99
N TYR A 96 21.07 22.35 -15.17
CA TYR A 96 20.69 22.20 -13.77
C TYR A 96 19.46 23.06 -13.54
N GLU A 97 18.39 22.73 -14.26
CA GLU A 97 17.15 23.50 -14.37
C GLU A 97 15.97 22.81 -13.68
N GLU A 98 16.20 21.69 -13.02
CA GLU A 98 15.18 20.82 -12.41
C GLU A 98 14.76 21.31 -11.03
N GLY A 99 15.70 21.85 -10.25
CA GLY A 99 15.41 22.33 -8.90
C GLY A 99 16.67 22.64 -8.10
N TRP A 100 16.50 22.94 -6.82
CA TRP A 100 17.58 23.18 -5.87
C TRP A 100 17.28 22.51 -4.54
N ALA A 101 18.29 21.90 -3.95
CA ALA A 101 18.20 21.29 -2.63
C ALA A 101 19.42 21.65 -1.77
N GLY A 102 19.27 21.58 -0.46
CA GLY A 102 20.39 21.74 0.47
C GLY A 102 20.06 21.21 1.86
N ASP A 103 21.07 20.66 2.53
CA ASP A 103 20.93 20.10 3.86
C ASP A 103 20.71 21.18 4.93
N LEU A 104 19.71 20.92 5.78
CA LEU A 104 19.50 21.64 7.02
C LEU A 104 20.26 20.93 8.14
N THR A 105 21.11 21.67 8.84
CA THR A 105 21.94 21.13 9.93
C THR A 105 21.85 21.99 11.17
N ASP A 106 22.06 21.37 12.34
CA ASP A 106 22.18 22.09 13.59
C ASP A 106 23.55 22.81 13.73
N ALA A 107 23.75 23.52 14.83
CA ALA A 107 25.01 24.23 15.10
C ALA A 107 26.23 23.29 15.29
N GLN A 108 26.00 21.99 15.46
CA GLN A 108 27.00 20.95 15.64
C GLN A 108 27.29 20.21 14.33
N GLY A 109 26.49 20.45 13.28
CA GLY A 109 26.60 19.81 11.97
C GLY A 109 25.84 18.50 11.86
N ASN A 110 24.92 18.20 12.78
CA ASN A 110 24.02 17.06 12.65
C ASN A 110 22.92 17.38 11.64
N GLN A 111 22.55 16.40 10.81
CA GLN A 111 21.46 16.52 9.86
C GLN A 111 20.13 16.70 10.60
N LEU A 112 19.32 17.66 10.15
CA LEU A 112 17.96 17.90 10.66
C LEU A 112 16.89 17.70 9.59
N GLY A 113 17.25 17.74 8.31
CA GLY A 113 16.32 17.64 7.19
C GLY A 113 16.91 18.21 5.91
N ILE A 114 16.11 18.24 4.86
CA ILE A 114 16.47 18.82 3.57
C ILE A 114 15.53 19.97 3.23
N VAL A 115 16.09 21.03 2.62
CA VAL A 115 15.33 22.14 2.07
C VAL A 115 15.34 22.05 0.57
N ILE A 116 14.16 22.06 -0.04
CA ILE A 116 13.94 21.90 -1.48
C ILE A 116 13.25 23.16 -2.02
N SER A 117 13.68 23.62 -3.18
CA SER A 117 12.99 24.65 -3.97
C SER A 117 13.00 24.18 -5.40
N ASP A 118 11.80 24.05 -5.97
CA ASP A 118 11.64 23.60 -7.34
C ASP A 118 11.88 24.74 -8.35
N SER A 119 12.18 24.34 -9.58
CA SER A 119 12.08 25.23 -10.73
C SER A 119 10.63 25.61 -11.02
N PRO A 120 10.37 26.87 -11.40
CA PRO A 120 9.04 27.29 -11.77
C PRO A 120 8.47 26.38 -12.86
N THR A 121 7.34 25.74 -12.57
CA THR A 121 6.56 25.08 -13.60
C THR A 121 6.09 26.14 -14.61
N ASP A 122 6.14 25.81 -15.90
CA ASP A 122 5.65 26.71 -16.94
C ASP A 122 4.18 27.08 -16.68
N THR A 123 3.86 28.38 -16.79
CA THR A 123 2.49 28.89 -16.64
C THR A 123 1.86 29.12 -18.00
N PHE A 124 0.68 28.55 -18.23
CA PHE A 124 -0.13 28.90 -19.40
C PHE A 124 -0.96 30.15 -19.11
N LYS A 125 -1.07 31.00 -20.13
CA LYS A 125 -2.05 32.09 -20.16
C LYS A 125 -3.32 31.55 -20.77
N THR A 126 -4.21 31.03 -19.95
CA THR A 126 -5.58 30.80 -20.36
C THR A 126 -6.37 32.08 -20.08
N PRO A 127 -7.31 32.49 -20.96
CA PRO A 127 -8.33 33.45 -20.55
C PRO A 127 -9.04 32.92 -19.30
N ALA A 128 -9.39 33.77 -18.34
CA ALA A 128 -10.18 33.34 -17.19
C ALA A 128 -11.48 32.68 -17.70
N VAL A 129 -11.69 31.40 -17.37
CA VAL A 129 -12.87 30.62 -17.77
C VAL A 129 -13.86 30.56 -16.61
N PHE A 130 -15.15 30.56 -16.94
CA PHE A 130 -16.27 30.43 -16.01
C PHE A 130 -16.08 29.19 -15.10
N GLY A 131 -15.96 29.40 -13.80
CA GLY A 131 -15.84 28.40 -12.73
C GLY A 131 -14.78 28.75 -11.68
N THR A 132 -13.96 29.77 -11.92
CA THR A 132 -12.98 30.26 -10.96
C THR A 132 -13.37 31.63 -10.39
N TRP A 133 -13.79 31.62 -9.13
CA TRP A 133 -14.11 32.77 -8.28
C TRP A 133 -12.98 33.82 -8.12
N LEU A 134 -11.85 33.66 -8.80
CA LEU A 134 -10.60 34.41 -8.63
C LEU A 134 -10.40 35.55 -9.65
N GLY A 135 -11.40 35.89 -10.47
CA GLY A 135 -11.35 37.09 -11.31
C GLY A 135 -11.13 38.39 -10.50
N GLY A 136 -11.50 38.41 -9.22
CA GLY A 136 -11.36 39.56 -8.33
C GLY A 136 -10.09 39.60 -7.47
N LEU A 137 -9.27 38.54 -7.49
CA LEU A 137 -8.30 38.30 -6.41
C LEU A 137 -6.86 37.99 -6.88
N GLY A 138 -6.61 37.83 -8.18
CA GLY A 138 -5.31 38.15 -8.78
C GLY A 138 -4.71 37.08 -9.70
N GLY A 139 -4.89 37.26 -11.02
CA GLY A 139 -4.05 36.68 -12.08
C GLY A 139 -4.82 36.06 -13.25
N GLU A 140 -4.51 36.46 -14.49
CA GLU A 140 -4.96 35.83 -15.75
C GLU A 140 -4.07 34.61 -16.12
N THR A 141 -3.66 33.81 -15.14
CA THR A 141 -2.66 32.73 -15.30
C THR A 141 -3.02 31.52 -14.45
N VAL A 142 -2.99 30.33 -15.04
CA VAL A 142 -3.18 29.05 -14.33
C VAL A 142 -1.83 28.31 -14.28
N LYS A 143 -1.48 27.75 -13.12
CA LYS A 143 -0.29 26.89 -12.98
C LYS A 143 -0.60 25.51 -13.54
N ALA A 144 0.32 24.98 -14.34
CA ALA A 144 0.16 23.67 -14.96
C ALA A 144 0.09 22.51 -13.95
N SER A 145 0.66 22.68 -12.74
CA SER A 145 0.59 21.64 -11.72
C SER A 145 -0.82 21.39 -11.15
N THR A 146 -1.75 22.34 -11.31
CA THR A 146 -3.17 22.25 -10.88
C THR A 146 -4.12 21.69 -11.95
N GLU A 147 -3.58 21.15 -13.05
CA GLU A 147 -4.29 20.87 -14.31
C GLU A 147 -5.31 19.71 -14.32
N HIS A 148 -5.69 19.06 -13.22
CA HIS A 148 -6.79 18.09 -13.30
C HIS A 148 -8.17 18.77 -13.39
N TYR A 149 -8.41 19.85 -12.64
CA TYR A 149 -9.79 20.27 -12.41
C TYR A 149 -10.37 21.19 -13.50
N VAL A 150 -9.60 22.17 -13.99
CA VAL A 150 -10.09 23.09 -15.05
C VAL A 150 -10.11 22.40 -16.41
N VAL A 151 -9.22 21.42 -16.63
CA VAL A 151 -9.12 20.65 -17.87
C VAL A 151 -10.30 19.68 -17.98
N MET A 152 -10.62 18.95 -16.92
CA MET A 152 -11.76 18.02 -16.90
C MET A 152 -13.08 18.76 -17.19
N GLN A 153 -13.27 19.96 -16.64
CA GLN A 153 -14.48 20.75 -16.87
C GLN A 153 -14.65 21.15 -18.35
N ASN A 154 -13.56 21.48 -19.06
CA ASN A 154 -13.62 21.86 -20.47
C ASN A 154 -13.79 20.63 -21.38
N VAL A 155 -13.06 19.55 -21.11
CA VAL A 155 -13.17 18.29 -21.87
C VAL A 155 -14.55 17.66 -21.72
N LEU A 156 -15.05 17.58 -20.49
CA LEU A 156 -16.39 17.04 -20.23
C LEU A 156 -17.49 17.97 -20.77
N SER A 157 -17.26 19.28 -20.89
CA SER A 157 -18.25 20.20 -21.47
C SER A 157 -18.40 20.04 -22.99
N ASP A 158 -17.30 19.80 -23.71
CA ASP A 158 -17.32 19.65 -25.16
C ASP A 158 -17.72 18.22 -25.59
N GLN A 159 -17.23 17.19 -24.88
CA GLN A 159 -17.70 15.81 -25.05
C GLN A 159 -19.21 15.65 -24.78
N LYS A 160 -19.78 16.51 -23.93
CA LYS A 160 -21.21 16.53 -23.62
C LYS A 160 -22.07 17.19 -24.71
N TYR A 161 -21.47 18.03 -25.56
CA TYR A 161 -22.13 18.61 -26.72
C TYR A 161 -21.24 18.52 -27.98
N PRO A 162 -21.00 17.31 -28.53
CA PRO A 162 -20.16 17.15 -29.71
C PRO A 162 -20.66 18.05 -30.86
N GLY A 163 -19.84 19.03 -31.24
CA GLY A 163 -20.17 20.04 -32.25
C GLY A 163 -20.96 21.27 -31.77
N ASP A 164 -20.89 21.63 -30.47
CA ASP A 164 -21.41 22.91 -29.97
C ASP A 164 -20.69 24.10 -30.65
N PRO A 165 -21.38 24.89 -31.48
CA PRO A 165 -20.77 26.03 -32.15
C PRO A 165 -20.39 27.17 -31.18
N ASP A 166 -20.87 27.11 -29.94
CA ASP A 166 -20.65 28.11 -28.90
C ASP A 166 -19.58 27.66 -27.87
N ALA A 167 -19.00 26.47 -28.01
CA ALA A 167 -17.87 26.01 -27.21
C ALA A 167 -16.65 26.93 -27.39
N LEU A 168 -16.03 27.33 -26.28
CA LEU A 168 -14.89 28.25 -26.29
C LEU A 168 -13.65 27.63 -26.98
N TYR A 169 -13.53 26.31 -26.89
CA TYR A 169 -12.52 25.46 -27.54
C TYR A 169 -13.20 24.16 -28.04
N PRO A 170 -13.65 24.08 -29.29
CA PRO A 170 -14.18 22.83 -29.84
C PRO A 170 -13.04 21.82 -29.94
N LEU A 171 -13.18 20.67 -29.27
CA LEU A 171 -12.19 19.62 -29.28
C LEU A 171 -12.23 18.84 -30.60
N ASP A 172 -11.10 18.22 -30.94
CA ASP A 172 -11.04 17.27 -32.02
C ASP A 172 -11.56 15.90 -31.55
N ASP A 173 -12.76 15.53 -31.99
CA ASP A 173 -13.38 14.22 -31.71
C ASP A 173 -12.67 13.04 -32.41
N ASN A 174 -11.65 13.31 -33.24
CA ASN A 174 -10.90 12.27 -33.95
C ASN A 174 -9.81 11.66 -33.07
N LEU A 175 -10.21 11.04 -31.97
CA LEU A 175 -9.30 10.33 -31.10
C LEU A 175 -8.81 9.03 -31.78
N ILE A 176 -7.49 8.85 -31.84
CA ILE A 176 -6.80 7.75 -32.50
C ILE A 176 -6.00 6.99 -31.44
N VAL A 177 -6.14 5.68 -31.38
CA VAL A 177 -5.32 4.84 -30.49
C VAL A 177 -3.88 4.81 -31.01
N VAL A 178 -2.94 4.96 -30.09
CA VAL A 178 -1.49 4.88 -30.32
C VAL A 178 -0.98 3.72 -29.46
N GLY A 179 -0.25 2.81 -30.08
CA GLY A 179 0.27 1.62 -29.42
C GLY A 179 -0.69 0.41 -29.44
N GLY A 180 -0.15 -0.73 -29.02
CA GLY A 180 -0.80 -2.03 -28.86
C GLY A 180 -1.72 -2.48 -30.00
N THR A 181 -2.80 -3.19 -29.64
CA THR A 181 -3.65 -3.95 -30.59
C THR A 181 -4.38 -3.06 -31.60
N TYR A 182 -4.75 -1.84 -31.21
CA TYR A 182 -5.60 -0.94 -32.00
C TYR A 182 -4.85 0.26 -32.59
N ASP A 183 -3.51 0.20 -32.65
CA ASP A 183 -2.65 1.29 -33.14
C ASP A 183 -3.13 1.89 -34.48
N GLY A 184 -3.27 3.21 -34.51
CA GLY A 184 -3.72 4.00 -35.65
C GLY A 184 -5.22 3.95 -35.94
N MET A 185 -6.03 3.24 -35.14
CA MET A 185 -7.49 3.16 -35.31
C MET A 185 -8.21 4.27 -34.55
N SER A 186 -9.34 4.73 -35.09
CA SER A 186 -10.19 5.73 -34.41
C SER A 186 -10.98 5.08 -33.28
N VAL A 187 -10.96 5.67 -32.09
CA VAL A 187 -11.77 5.22 -30.94
C VAL A 187 -13.25 5.21 -31.29
N GLN A 188 -13.76 6.26 -31.95
CA GLN A 188 -15.15 6.29 -32.41
C GLN A 188 -15.46 5.16 -33.41
N GLY A 189 -14.52 4.86 -34.31
CA GLY A 189 -14.66 3.75 -35.25
C GLY A 189 -14.72 2.40 -34.53
N LEU A 190 -13.83 2.19 -33.55
CA LEU A 190 -13.79 0.99 -32.72
C LEU A 190 -15.12 0.78 -31.98
N LEU A 191 -15.63 1.81 -31.30
CA LEU A 191 -16.93 1.77 -30.62
C LEU A 191 -18.13 1.56 -31.57
N ALA A 192 -17.99 1.95 -32.84
CA ALA A 192 -19.00 1.74 -33.87
C ALA A 192 -18.92 0.35 -34.54
N GLY A 193 -17.95 -0.48 -34.18
CA GLY A 193 -17.75 -1.80 -34.78
C GLY A 193 -16.88 -1.80 -36.05
N ASP A 194 -16.18 -0.70 -36.36
CA ASP A 194 -15.29 -0.57 -37.52
C ASP A 194 -13.91 -1.19 -37.27
N TYR A 195 -13.90 -2.42 -36.73
CA TYR A 195 -12.72 -3.26 -36.59
C TYR A 195 -12.80 -4.48 -37.53
N GLY A 196 -11.65 -4.98 -37.99
CA GLY A 196 -11.59 -6.12 -38.91
C GLY A 196 -12.26 -7.38 -38.33
N PRO A 197 -12.59 -8.40 -39.15
CA PRO A 197 -13.28 -9.63 -38.68
C PRO A 197 -12.44 -10.49 -37.72
N GLU A 198 -11.23 -10.05 -37.39
CA GLU A 198 -10.28 -10.71 -36.48
C GLU A 198 -10.32 -10.12 -35.06
N PHE A 199 -11.03 -9.01 -34.85
CA PHE A 199 -11.13 -8.31 -33.56
C PHE A 199 -12.59 -8.28 -33.09
N ILE A 200 -12.80 -8.37 -31.79
CA ILE A 200 -14.09 -8.13 -31.12
C ILE A 200 -13.75 -7.29 -29.89
N ILE A 201 -14.45 -6.18 -29.71
CA ILE A 201 -14.41 -5.41 -28.46
C ILE A 201 -15.58 -5.93 -27.63
N GLU A 202 -15.26 -6.51 -26.49
CA GLU A 202 -16.23 -6.97 -25.50
C GLU A 202 -16.26 -5.96 -24.35
N ASP A 203 -17.30 -6.02 -23.53
CA ASP A 203 -17.40 -5.25 -22.29
C ASP A 203 -16.44 -5.90 -21.27
N VAL A 204 -15.22 -5.38 -21.21
CA VAL A 204 -14.12 -5.95 -20.42
C VAL A 204 -14.29 -5.56 -18.96
N ASN A 205 -14.73 -4.33 -18.69
CA ASN A 205 -14.91 -3.82 -17.33
C ASN A 205 -16.22 -4.29 -16.67
N GLY A 206 -17.15 -4.89 -17.44
CA GLY A 206 -18.37 -5.49 -16.94
C GLY A 206 -19.45 -4.49 -16.51
N ASP A 207 -19.34 -3.22 -16.91
CA ASP A 207 -20.30 -2.16 -16.53
C ASP A 207 -21.59 -2.16 -17.38
N GLY A 208 -21.66 -3.04 -18.38
CA GLY A 208 -22.79 -3.20 -19.29
C GLY A 208 -22.78 -2.25 -20.48
N VAL A 209 -21.72 -1.43 -20.65
CA VAL A 209 -21.58 -0.40 -21.67
C VAL A 209 -20.22 -0.50 -22.35
N ILE A 210 -20.22 -0.83 -23.65
CA ILE A 210 -19.00 -0.77 -24.45
C ILE A 210 -18.58 0.69 -24.65
N ASP A 211 -17.47 1.09 -24.03
CA ASP A 211 -16.91 2.44 -24.11
C ASP A 211 -15.37 2.44 -24.28
N ILE A 212 -14.74 3.61 -24.17
CA ILE A 212 -13.30 3.76 -24.38
C ILE A 212 -12.46 3.00 -23.34
N LYS A 213 -13.02 2.70 -22.16
CA LYS A 213 -12.34 1.91 -21.11
C LYS A 213 -12.19 0.44 -21.50
N ASP A 214 -12.99 -0.07 -22.43
CA ASP A 214 -12.84 -1.43 -22.99
C ASP A 214 -11.79 -1.50 -24.10
N ILE A 215 -11.29 -0.35 -24.55
CA ILE A 215 -10.29 -0.22 -25.63
C ILE A 215 -8.91 0.07 -25.06
N LEU A 216 -8.85 0.95 -24.06
CA LEU A 216 -7.62 1.32 -23.36
C LEU A 216 -7.30 0.30 -22.29
N GLN A 217 -6.02 0.04 -22.09
CA GLN A 217 -5.55 -0.77 -20.98
C GLN A 217 -5.16 0.15 -19.81
N PRO A 218 -5.46 -0.24 -18.56
CA PRO A 218 -5.06 0.51 -17.37
C PRO A 218 -3.53 0.62 -17.30
N ASN A 219 -3.01 1.85 -17.37
CA ASN A 219 -1.58 2.11 -17.24
C ASN A 219 -1.30 3.59 -16.90
N GLU A 220 -1.12 3.91 -15.61
CA GLU A 220 -0.70 5.26 -15.21
C GLU A 220 0.82 5.48 -15.31
N THR A 221 1.58 4.39 -15.48
CA THR A 221 2.99 4.32 -15.10
C THR A 221 3.95 4.09 -16.28
N GLU A 222 3.68 3.12 -17.15
CA GLU A 222 4.43 2.91 -18.38
C GLU A 222 3.76 3.56 -19.57
N ILE A 223 4.50 4.39 -20.28
CA ILE A 223 4.05 5.03 -21.52
C ILE A 223 4.02 4.03 -22.70
N THR A 224 4.05 2.72 -22.42
CA THR A 224 4.15 1.60 -23.37
C THR A 224 2.78 1.08 -23.82
N GLU A 225 1.72 1.37 -23.05
CA GLU A 225 0.36 0.92 -23.34
C GLU A 225 -0.45 1.87 -24.22
N ASN A 226 -1.63 1.39 -24.62
CA ASN A 226 -2.52 2.10 -25.53
C ASN A 226 -2.92 3.47 -24.95
N ILE A 227 -2.58 4.54 -25.65
CA ILE A 227 -3.05 5.90 -25.36
C ILE A 227 -3.89 6.34 -26.55
N ALA A 228 -5.01 7.00 -26.30
CA ALA A 228 -5.80 7.58 -27.38
C ALA A 228 -5.49 9.07 -27.51
N VAL A 229 -5.12 9.54 -28.70
CA VAL A 229 -4.64 10.91 -28.95
C VAL A 229 -5.45 11.60 -30.04
N SER A 230 -5.62 12.91 -29.90
CA SER A 230 -6.18 13.80 -30.91
C SER A 230 -5.17 14.93 -31.21
N SER A 231 -5.58 15.92 -32.01
CA SER A 231 -4.75 17.09 -32.28
C SER A 231 -4.63 18.08 -31.11
N ASP A 232 -5.40 17.90 -30.04
CA ASP A 232 -5.54 18.84 -28.93
C ASP A 232 -5.52 18.19 -27.53
N TYR A 233 -5.75 16.89 -27.39
CA TYR A 233 -5.67 16.17 -26.12
C TYR A 233 -5.27 14.69 -26.29
N SER A 234 -4.96 14.03 -25.18
CA SER A 234 -4.81 12.58 -25.10
C SER A 234 -5.62 12.01 -23.93
N VAL A 235 -5.92 10.72 -24.00
CA VAL A 235 -6.67 9.95 -23.00
C VAL A 235 -5.90 8.68 -22.69
N THR A 236 -5.70 8.42 -21.41
CA THR A 236 -5.12 7.18 -20.88
C THR A 236 -6.10 6.59 -19.86
N LEU A 237 -6.15 5.27 -19.72
CA LEU A 237 -6.87 4.62 -18.63
C LEU A 237 -5.88 4.43 -17.47
N LYS A 238 -6.26 4.86 -16.28
CA LYS A 238 -5.48 4.68 -15.04
C LYS A 238 -5.66 3.25 -14.54
N ASP A 239 -4.74 2.82 -13.71
CA ASP A 239 -4.72 1.50 -13.08
C ASP A 239 -6.02 1.24 -12.27
N ASP A 240 -6.62 2.29 -11.72
CA ASP A 240 -7.92 2.26 -11.03
C ASP A 240 -9.18 2.28 -11.94
N GLY A 241 -9.00 2.03 -13.25
CA GLY A 241 -10.10 1.99 -14.24
C GLY A 241 -10.68 3.36 -14.64
N LYS A 242 -10.07 4.47 -14.20
CA LYS A 242 -10.54 5.84 -14.52
C LYS A 242 -9.80 6.44 -15.72
N LEU A 243 -10.49 7.26 -16.50
CA LEU A 243 -9.88 7.94 -17.65
C LEU A 243 -9.15 9.22 -17.23
N LEU A 244 -7.90 9.34 -17.66
CA LEU A 244 -7.06 10.52 -17.50
C LEU A 244 -6.96 11.29 -18.81
N TYR A 245 -7.48 12.51 -18.83
CA TYR A 245 -7.41 13.42 -19.98
C TYR A 245 -6.24 14.41 -19.82
N ARG A 246 -5.42 14.56 -20.87
CA ARG A 246 -4.24 15.45 -20.89
C ARG A 246 -4.35 16.41 -22.08
N TRP A 247 -4.03 17.70 -21.93
CA TRP A 247 -4.31 18.74 -22.96
C TRP A 247 -3.06 19.43 -23.51
N GLY A 248 -3.11 19.83 -24.80
CA GLY A 248 -2.12 20.66 -25.50
C GLY A 248 -0.84 19.93 -25.96
N ASN A 249 -0.20 20.39 -27.05
CA ASN A 249 0.92 19.72 -27.77
C ASN A 249 2.20 19.36 -26.97
N VAL A 250 2.19 19.51 -25.64
CA VAL A 250 3.29 19.09 -24.78
C VAL A 250 2.70 18.41 -23.55
N ILE A 251 2.89 17.10 -23.42
CA ILE A 251 2.73 16.42 -22.13
C ILE A 251 3.84 16.99 -21.23
N LYS A 252 3.49 17.82 -20.26
CA LYS A 252 4.42 18.31 -19.26
C LYS A 252 4.01 17.78 -17.89
N LYS A 253 4.76 16.80 -17.37
CA LYS A 253 4.76 16.58 -15.92
C LYS A 253 5.24 17.90 -15.26
N PRO A 254 4.67 18.30 -14.10
CA PRO A 254 5.28 19.33 -13.28
C PRO A 254 6.75 18.98 -13.07
N ASN A 255 7.65 19.97 -13.04
CA ASN A 255 8.94 19.73 -12.41
C ASN A 255 8.63 19.24 -10.99
N ASP A 256 9.24 18.11 -10.62
CA ASP A 256 9.16 17.53 -9.30
C ASP A 256 10.57 17.19 -8.82
N VAL A 257 10.81 17.43 -7.53
CA VAL A 257 11.97 16.91 -6.82
C VAL A 257 11.49 15.81 -5.92
N ARG A 258 12.14 14.64 -6.02
CA ARG A 258 11.80 13.43 -5.28
C ARG A 258 12.86 13.15 -4.23
N LEU A 259 12.38 12.66 -3.09
CA LEU A 259 13.19 12.08 -2.03
C LEU A 259 12.75 10.65 -1.84
N GLU A 260 13.70 9.74 -1.63
CA GLU A 260 13.43 8.33 -1.33
C GLU A 260 14.16 7.93 -0.05
N ALA A 261 13.45 7.21 0.81
CA ALA A 261 13.97 6.68 2.05
C ALA A 261 13.35 5.32 2.36
N THR A 262 14.16 4.44 2.94
CA THR A 262 13.70 3.15 3.46
C THR A 262 13.63 3.23 4.98
N LEU A 263 12.49 2.84 5.55
CA LEU A 263 12.29 2.69 6.99
C LEU A 263 12.38 1.22 7.37
N ASP A 264 13.19 0.89 8.38
CA ASP A 264 13.28 -0.47 8.90
C ASP A 264 11.90 -1.01 9.33
N LEU A 265 11.68 -2.31 9.11
CA LEU A 265 10.53 -3.07 9.63
C LEU A 265 10.92 -3.78 10.95
N PRO A 266 9.95 -4.28 11.75
CA PRO A 266 10.26 -5.02 12.96
C PRO A 266 11.14 -6.25 12.71
N ASP A 267 12.20 -6.43 13.50
CA ASP A 267 13.10 -7.59 13.39
C ASP A 267 12.33 -8.93 13.50
N ASP A 268 11.34 -8.99 14.41
CA ASP A 268 10.48 -10.16 14.65
C ASP A 268 9.68 -10.60 13.42
N TRP A 269 9.50 -9.73 12.43
CA TRP A 269 8.81 -10.03 11.16
C TRP A 269 9.71 -10.75 10.16
N SER A 270 11.02 -10.69 10.36
CA SER A 270 12.00 -11.45 9.58
C SER A 270 12.28 -12.84 10.18
N GLU A 271 11.70 -13.15 11.35
CA GLU A 271 11.86 -14.43 12.04
C GLU A 271 11.22 -15.59 11.27
N TYR A 272 11.94 -16.70 11.26
CA TYR A 272 11.57 -17.94 10.60
C TYR A 272 10.47 -18.69 11.37
N ASN A 273 9.36 -19.04 10.71
CA ASN A 273 8.33 -19.91 11.26
C ASN A 273 8.65 -21.39 10.97
N PRO A 274 8.89 -22.22 12.01
CA PRO A 274 9.32 -23.61 11.84
C PRO A 274 8.23 -24.56 11.30
N TYR A 275 6.97 -24.12 11.26
CA TYR A 275 5.86 -24.95 10.77
C TYR A 275 5.55 -24.74 9.28
N THR A 276 5.89 -23.57 8.73
CA THR A 276 5.46 -23.15 7.39
C THR A 276 6.62 -22.92 6.44
N SER A 277 7.87 -22.91 6.94
CA SER A 277 9.08 -22.49 6.22
C SER A 277 9.03 -21.07 5.65
N LEU A 278 8.06 -20.26 6.09
CA LEU A 278 7.87 -18.86 5.75
C LEU A 278 8.12 -17.99 7.00
N ARG A 279 8.05 -16.66 6.86
CA ARG A 279 8.16 -15.72 7.99
C ARG A 279 6.94 -15.84 8.92
N ASP A 280 7.07 -15.47 10.19
CA ASP A 280 5.89 -15.37 11.07
C ASP A 280 4.90 -14.28 10.58
N LEU A 281 3.60 -14.53 10.77
CA LEU A 281 2.54 -13.58 10.46
C LEU A 281 2.13 -12.79 11.71
N TYR A 282 1.94 -11.49 11.54
CA TYR A 282 1.47 -10.58 12.60
C TYR A 282 0.29 -9.76 12.08
N ALA A 283 -0.76 -9.64 12.88
CA ALA A 283 -1.87 -8.72 12.63
C ALA A 283 -1.41 -7.33 13.04
N VAL A 284 -1.47 -6.37 12.12
CA VAL A 284 -1.11 -4.98 12.38
C VAL A 284 -2.34 -4.29 12.94
N THR A 285 -2.28 -3.98 14.23
CA THR A 285 -3.42 -3.36 14.95
C THR A 285 -3.47 -1.85 14.78
N GLN A 286 -2.30 -1.22 14.60
CA GLN A 286 -2.14 0.20 14.31
C GLN A 286 -0.85 0.41 13.52
N ALA A 287 -0.90 1.19 12.43
CA ALA A 287 0.29 1.61 11.71
C ALA A 287 0.08 3.03 11.16
N GLU A 288 1.01 3.92 11.50
CA GLU A 288 0.97 5.31 11.04
C GLU A 288 2.34 5.72 10.47
N LEU A 289 2.32 6.44 9.35
CA LEU A 289 3.49 7.12 8.80
C LEU A 289 3.39 8.62 9.12
N VAL A 290 4.38 9.13 9.86
CA VAL A 290 4.46 10.53 10.27
C VAL A 290 5.57 11.21 9.47
N ILE A 291 5.22 12.23 8.70
CA ILE A 291 6.18 13.07 7.97
C ILE A 291 6.25 14.43 8.63
N HIS A 292 7.44 14.81 9.10
CA HIS A 292 7.69 16.16 9.60
C HIS A 292 8.17 17.06 8.46
N HIS A 293 7.46 18.15 8.21
CA HIS A 293 7.79 19.06 7.11
C HIS A 293 7.35 20.50 7.44
N THR A 294 7.59 21.42 6.51
CA THR A 294 6.92 22.72 6.56
C THR A 294 5.68 22.71 5.69
N ILE A 295 4.65 23.46 6.08
CA ILE A 295 3.46 23.71 5.26
C ILE A 295 3.90 24.16 3.87
N THR A 296 3.55 23.37 2.86
CA THR A 296 4.01 23.59 1.48
C THR A 296 3.11 24.60 0.78
N ASN A 297 3.57 25.09 -0.38
CA ASN A 297 2.78 26.06 -1.14
C ASN A 297 2.07 25.45 -2.35
N ASN A 298 2.15 24.14 -2.53
CA ASN A 298 1.46 23.41 -3.58
C ASN A 298 0.58 22.30 -2.99
N PRO A 299 -0.74 22.30 -3.27
CA PRO A 299 -1.64 21.25 -2.81
C PRO A 299 -1.40 19.86 -3.44
N ASN A 300 -0.41 19.73 -4.33
CA ASN A 300 -0.08 18.48 -5.01
C ASN A 300 1.27 17.88 -4.55
N ASP A 301 1.87 18.42 -3.49
CA ASP A 301 3.00 17.78 -2.84
C ASP A 301 2.51 16.52 -2.11
N GLN A 302 3.25 15.42 -2.28
CA GLN A 302 2.78 14.08 -1.93
C GLN A 302 3.83 13.33 -1.10
N VAL A 303 3.35 12.37 -0.33
CA VAL A 303 4.16 11.35 0.35
C VAL A 303 3.60 10.02 -0.12
N ARG A 304 4.39 9.17 -0.76
CA ARG A 304 3.92 7.85 -1.20
C ARG A 304 4.77 6.77 -0.56
N PRO A 305 4.15 5.82 0.12
CA PRO A 305 4.71 4.51 0.32
C PRO A 305 4.64 3.78 -0.99
N GLU A 306 5.80 3.37 -1.46
CA GLU A 306 5.93 2.93 -2.85
C GLU A 306 5.35 1.53 -3.11
N ASP A 307 4.80 0.90 -2.08
CA ASP A 307 4.04 -0.35 -2.13
C ASP A 307 2.51 -0.14 -2.18
N PHE A 308 2.03 1.11 -2.17
CA PHE A 308 0.60 1.41 -2.09
C PHE A 308 0.15 2.46 -3.10
N GLU A 309 -0.37 1.98 -4.22
CA GLU A 309 -1.21 2.80 -5.09
C GLU A 309 -2.58 3.01 -4.43
N ASN A 310 -2.93 4.26 -4.11
CA ASN A 310 -3.95 5.03 -4.84
C ASN A 310 -4.27 6.36 -4.11
N GLU A 311 -4.33 7.47 -4.86
CA GLU A 311 -5.58 8.19 -5.15
C GLU A 311 -5.31 9.53 -5.87
N ALA A 312 -5.94 9.68 -7.02
CA ALA A 312 -6.22 10.98 -7.62
C ALA A 312 -7.58 11.48 -7.16
N ALA A 313 -7.68 12.81 -7.12
CA ALA A 313 -8.89 13.55 -6.88
C ALA A 313 -10.08 13.08 -7.75
N ILE A 314 -11.23 12.89 -7.09
CA ILE A 314 -12.47 12.38 -7.69
C ILE A 314 -13.21 13.53 -8.39
N GLY A 315 -13.73 13.24 -9.59
CA GLY A 315 -14.34 14.21 -10.48
C GLY A 315 -15.52 13.63 -11.25
N THR A 316 -16.59 13.16 -10.60
CA THR A 316 -17.70 12.51 -11.31
C THR A 316 -18.83 13.51 -11.58
N LEU A 317 -19.08 13.81 -12.85
CA LEU A 317 -20.24 14.60 -13.25
C LEU A 317 -21.53 13.84 -12.87
N PRO A 318 -22.46 14.45 -12.11
CA PRO A 318 -23.69 13.81 -11.74
C PRO A 318 -24.59 13.72 -12.98
N TYR A 319 -25.26 12.58 -13.13
CA TYR A 319 -26.33 12.47 -14.13
C TYR A 319 -27.47 13.41 -13.73
N TYR A 320 -27.94 14.28 -14.64
CA TYR A 320 -28.94 15.30 -14.32
C TYR A 320 -29.99 15.46 -15.41
N GLU A 321 -31.17 15.95 -14.99
CA GLU A 321 -32.26 16.39 -15.86
C GLU A 321 -32.50 17.90 -15.74
N VAL A 322 -32.91 18.52 -16.85
CA VAL A 322 -33.26 19.95 -16.90
C VAL A 322 -34.77 20.09 -16.82
N ILE A 323 -35.24 20.84 -15.82
CA ILE A 323 -36.67 21.11 -15.59
C ILE A 323 -36.95 22.58 -15.90
N GLU A 324 -37.55 22.86 -17.06
CA GLU A 324 -37.81 24.23 -17.55
C GLU A 324 -38.85 25.03 -16.73
N ASN A 325 -39.70 24.36 -15.93
CA ASN A 325 -40.78 24.99 -15.16
C ASN A 325 -40.87 24.39 -13.76
N TYR A 326 -39.78 24.42 -13.01
CA TYR A 326 -39.75 23.92 -11.65
C TYR A 326 -40.51 24.85 -10.70
N ASP A 327 -41.51 24.31 -10.02
CA ASP A 327 -42.38 25.01 -9.06
C ASP A 327 -42.65 24.21 -7.77
N LEU A 328 -41.90 23.12 -7.56
CA LEU A 328 -42.13 22.17 -6.47
C LEU A 328 -41.70 22.69 -5.09
N ASP A 329 -40.84 23.71 -5.06
CA ASP A 329 -40.35 24.38 -3.84
C ASP A 329 -41.23 25.56 -3.40
N GLY A 330 -42.33 25.85 -4.11
CA GLY A 330 -43.22 26.97 -3.83
C GLY A 330 -42.70 28.33 -4.32
N GLY A 331 -41.59 28.36 -5.07
CA GLY A 331 -41.07 29.53 -5.76
C GLY A 331 -41.84 29.88 -7.04
N ALA A 332 -41.37 30.92 -7.75
CA ALA A 332 -41.86 31.19 -9.09
C ALA A 332 -41.32 30.13 -10.09
N PRO A 333 -42.10 29.73 -11.11
CA PRO A 333 -41.63 28.80 -12.13
C PRO A 333 -40.34 29.30 -12.78
N ARG A 334 -39.32 28.44 -12.78
CA ARG A 334 -37.98 28.75 -13.28
C ARG A 334 -37.28 27.49 -13.77
N GLU A 335 -36.19 27.67 -14.52
CA GLU A 335 -35.34 26.56 -14.93
C GLU A 335 -34.45 26.12 -13.76
N VAL A 336 -34.42 24.81 -13.50
CA VAL A 336 -33.45 24.18 -12.60
C VAL A 336 -32.86 22.93 -13.23
N TRP A 337 -31.64 22.58 -12.84
CA TRP A 337 -31.03 21.28 -13.16
C TRP A 337 -31.03 20.45 -11.89
N VAL A 338 -31.53 19.21 -11.95
CA VAL A 338 -31.57 18.31 -10.79
C VAL A 338 -30.89 16.99 -11.08
N THR A 339 -30.29 16.39 -10.07
CA THR A 339 -29.75 15.02 -10.18
C THR A 339 -30.85 14.06 -10.57
N ALA A 340 -30.56 13.18 -11.53
CA ALA A 340 -31.51 12.17 -11.99
C ALA A 340 -31.42 10.89 -11.16
N GLU A 341 -30.29 10.66 -10.49
CA GLU A 341 -30.03 9.51 -9.61
C GLU A 341 -29.31 9.99 -8.34
N ASP A 342 -29.21 9.10 -7.34
CA ASP A 342 -28.39 9.32 -6.16
C ASP A 342 -26.92 9.33 -6.59
N TYR A 343 -26.13 10.29 -6.10
CA TYR A 343 -24.69 10.31 -6.36
C TYR A 343 -23.92 10.81 -5.14
N TYR A 344 -22.70 10.33 -4.97
CA TYR A 344 -21.79 10.81 -3.93
C TYR A 344 -20.83 11.84 -4.51
N ALA A 345 -20.67 12.97 -3.83
CA ALA A 345 -19.62 13.93 -4.16
C ALA A 345 -18.24 13.43 -3.73
N GLY A 346 -17.19 14.11 -4.22
CA GLY A 346 -15.80 13.76 -3.88
C GLY A 346 -15.48 13.86 -2.39
N ASP A 347 -16.33 14.53 -1.61
CA ASP A 347 -16.25 14.65 -0.15
C ASP A 347 -17.04 13.59 0.63
N GLY A 348 -17.60 12.59 -0.07
CA GLY A 348 -18.44 11.55 0.54
C GLY A 348 -19.89 11.99 0.81
N THR A 349 -20.27 13.23 0.50
CA THR A 349 -21.65 13.70 0.69
C THR A 349 -22.59 13.00 -0.29
N LEU A 350 -23.58 12.27 0.24
CA LEU A 350 -24.69 11.74 -0.56
C LEU A 350 -25.62 12.87 -1.01
N TYR A 351 -25.70 13.05 -2.32
CA TYR A 351 -26.71 13.87 -2.96
C TYR A 351 -27.80 12.98 -3.57
N PRO A 352 -29.00 12.92 -2.98
CA PRO A 352 -30.08 12.09 -3.50
C PRO A 352 -30.61 12.62 -4.84
N ALA A 353 -31.25 11.75 -5.61
CA ALA A 353 -31.99 12.10 -6.81
C ALA A 353 -32.96 13.27 -6.54
N GLY A 354 -32.96 14.28 -7.41
CA GLY A 354 -33.72 15.52 -7.27
C GLY A 354 -32.97 16.67 -6.61
N THR A 355 -31.69 16.50 -6.26
CA THR A 355 -30.83 17.59 -5.74
C THR A 355 -30.60 18.65 -6.82
N ILE A 356 -30.84 19.93 -6.51
CA ILE A 356 -30.66 21.03 -7.46
C ILE A 356 -29.17 21.34 -7.64
N LEU A 357 -28.69 21.20 -8.87
CA LEU A 357 -27.33 21.48 -9.32
C LEU A 357 -27.19 22.89 -9.90
N ARG A 358 -28.26 23.43 -10.48
CA ARG A 358 -28.31 24.78 -11.06
C ARG A 358 -29.69 25.37 -10.88
N ASP A 359 -29.76 26.65 -10.52
CA ASP A 359 -30.99 27.38 -10.25
C ASP A 359 -30.95 28.80 -10.85
N GLN A 360 -31.90 29.09 -11.74
CA GLN A 360 -32.08 30.43 -12.33
C GLN A 360 -32.36 31.54 -11.30
N ALA A 361 -33.00 31.23 -10.16
CA ALA A 361 -33.21 32.23 -9.10
C ALA A 361 -31.89 32.64 -8.44
N LEU A 362 -30.93 31.72 -8.35
CA LEU A 362 -29.59 32.03 -7.83
C LEU A 362 -28.83 32.96 -8.79
N ALA A 363 -28.96 32.73 -10.10
CA ALA A 363 -28.45 33.63 -11.13
C ALA A 363 -29.05 35.05 -11.04
N ASP A 364 -30.37 35.15 -10.86
CA ASP A 364 -31.05 36.45 -10.71
C ASP A 364 -30.61 37.21 -9.44
N LEU A 365 -30.39 36.50 -8.33
CA LEU A 365 -29.83 37.08 -7.10
C LEU A 365 -28.37 37.53 -7.29
N TRP A 366 -27.62 36.77 -8.08
CA TRP A 366 -26.23 37.06 -8.44
C TRP A 366 -26.09 38.39 -9.17
N ASP A 367 -26.90 38.58 -10.21
CA ASP A 367 -26.98 39.79 -11.03
C ASP A 367 -27.37 41.03 -10.21
N ALA A 368 -28.17 40.84 -9.15
CA ALA A 368 -28.58 41.91 -8.24
C ALA A 368 -27.51 42.27 -7.19
N SER A 369 -26.43 41.48 -7.06
CA SER A 369 -25.41 41.63 -6.03
C SER A 369 -24.20 42.47 -6.47
N THR A 370 -23.32 42.83 -5.52
CA THR A 370 -22.02 43.44 -5.82
C THR A 370 -20.98 42.43 -6.29
N LEU A 371 -21.26 41.12 -6.21
CA LEU A 371 -20.33 40.05 -6.54
C LEU A 371 -20.11 39.96 -8.06
N GLY A 372 -21.17 40.15 -8.85
CA GLY A 372 -21.07 40.29 -10.31
C GLY A 372 -20.26 41.51 -10.77
N GLN A 373 -20.04 42.51 -9.89
CA GLN A 373 -19.24 43.71 -10.20
C GLN A 373 -17.74 43.55 -9.92
N ILE A 374 -17.34 42.53 -9.15
CA ILE A 374 -15.95 42.24 -8.80
C ILE A 374 -15.35 41.07 -9.58
N GLY A 375 -16.01 40.63 -10.66
CA GLY A 375 -15.46 39.65 -11.61
C GLY A 375 -15.76 38.19 -11.30
N ALA A 376 -16.69 37.89 -10.38
CA ALA A 376 -17.19 36.54 -10.13
C ALA A 376 -18.30 36.20 -11.15
N VAL A 377 -17.90 35.67 -12.31
CA VAL A 377 -18.77 35.48 -13.49
C VAL A 377 -19.66 34.23 -13.37
N ASP A 378 -19.31 33.30 -12.49
CA ASP A 378 -19.85 31.92 -12.47
C ASP A 378 -21.22 31.81 -11.82
N GLY A 379 -21.46 32.63 -10.80
CA GLY A 379 -22.79 32.71 -10.18
C GLY A 379 -23.85 33.31 -11.10
N ALA A 380 -23.48 33.89 -12.25
CA ALA A 380 -24.42 34.38 -13.25
C ALA A 380 -25.19 33.24 -13.94
N ASP A 381 -24.64 32.02 -13.93
CA ASP A 381 -25.31 30.84 -14.46
C ASP A 381 -26.12 30.09 -13.40
N GLY A 382 -25.99 30.45 -12.11
CA GLY A 382 -26.84 29.93 -11.03
C GLY A 382 -26.50 28.53 -10.53
N PHE A 383 -25.29 28.04 -10.75
CA PHE A 383 -24.85 26.73 -10.24
C PHE A 383 -24.73 26.70 -8.70
N THR A 384 -25.14 25.58 -8.08
CA THR A 384 -25.14 25.36 -6.62
C THR A 384 -23.86 24.65 -6.17
N ASN A 385 -23.65 24.55 -4.85
CA ASN A 385 -22.51 23.80 -4.29
C ASN A 385 -22.49 22.32 -4.74
N ALA A 386 -23.66 21.71 -4.91
CA ALA A 386 -23.79 20.33 -5.39
C ALA A 386 -23.22 20.16 -6.81
N TRP A 387 -23.26 21.19 -7.67
CA TRP A 387 -22.62 21.08 -8.99
C TRP A 387 -21.09 21.09 -8.91
N TYR A 388 -20.50 21.83 -7.97
CA TYR A 388 -19.06 22.05 -7.89
C TYR A 388 -18.33 21.10 -6.93
N THR A 389 -19.03 20.51 -5.97
CA THR A 389 -18.50 19.44 -5.07
C THR A 389 -18.28 18.11 -5.79
N THR A 390 -18.68 18.03 -7.06
CA THR A 390 -18.40 16.92 -7.98
C THR A 390 -16.95 16.86 -8.41
N MET A 391 -16.20 17.94 -8.19
CA MET A 391 -14.76 18.03 -8.38
C MET A 391 -14.16 18.15 -6.98
N ASP A 392 -13.51 17.09 -6.53
CA ASP A 392 -12.87 16.98 -5.23
C ASP A 392 -12.17 18.29 -4.82
N ARG A 393 -12.79 18.92 -3.82
CA ARG A 393 -12.25 20.03 -3.04
C ARG A 393 -12.44 19.65 -1.57
N GLU A 394 -11.63 18.70 -1.13
CA GLU A 394 -11.44 18.20 0.24
C GLU A 394 -12.56 17.26 0.74
N PRO A 395 -12.29 16.34 1.70
CA PRO A 395 -11.67 16.64 3.00
C PRO A 395 -10.21 16.17 3.14
N PHE A 396 -9.28 17.10 3.38
CA PHE A 396 -7.82 16.84 3.53
C PHE A 396 -7.38 16.72 4.98
N GLU A 397 -8.31 16.37 5.87
CA GLU A 397 -8.04 16.15 7.28
C GLU A 397 -8.50 14.72 7.60
N PRO A 398 -7.73 13.96 8.39
CA PRO A 398 -8.22 12.70 8.94
C PRO A 398 -9.53 12.97 9.68
N VAL A 399 -10.61 12.33 9.24
CA VAL A 399 -11.90 12.46 9.92
C VAL A 399 -11.90 11.45 11.04
N LEU A 400 -11.80 11.91 12.29
CA LEU A 400 -12.02 11.04 13.43
C LEU A 400 -13.50 10.71 13.57
N ASN A 401 -13.77 9.51 14.07
CA ASN A 401 -15.08 9.09 14.52
C ASN A 401 -15.59 10.01 15.66
N GLU A 402 -16.88 9.94 15.96
CA GLU A 402 -17.54 10.90 16.87
C GLU A 402 -16.92 10.95 18.28
N ASP A 403 -16.21 9.89 18.71
CA ASP A 403 -15.51 9.80 20.01
C ASP A 403 -14.00 10.03 19.95
N GLY A 404 -13.42 10.27 18.77
CA GLY A 404 -12.03 10.65 18.59
C GLY A 404 -11.02 9.51 18.80
N THR A 405 -11.48 8.25 18.73
CA THR A 405 -10.63 7.08 18.99
C THR A 405 -10.19 6.35 17.73
N ASP A 406 -10.82 6.64 16.59
CA ASP A 406 -10.58 5.96 15.32
C ASP A 406 -10.84 6.90 14.13
N TYR A 407 -10.35 6.55 12.96
CA TYR A 407 -10.64 7.25 11.71
C TYR A 407 -11.95 6.74 11.09
N ALA A 408 -12.75 7.62 10.48
CA ALA A 408 -14.16 7.40 10.17
C ALA A 408 -14.50 7.48 8.68
N ASP A 409 -13.82 6.68 7.85
CA ASP A 409 -14.04 6.52 6.39
C ASP A 409 -13.16 7.40 5.48
N SER A 410 -11.83 7.29 5.56
CA SER A 410 -10.95 7.94 4.60
C SER A 410 -9.83 7.00 4.13
N GLY A 411 -10.00 6.38 2.95
CA GLY A 411 -8.90 5.77 2.18
C GLY A 411 -7.56 6.52 2.37
N PRO A 412 -6.39 5.87 2.41
CA PRO A 412 -5.19 6.58 2.83
C PRO A 412 -4.93 7.75 1.87
N ARG A 413 -4.90 8.99 2.39
CA ARG A 413 -4.74 10.22 1.59
C ARG A 413 -3.36 10.82 1.80
N TRP A 414 -2.56 10.77 0.74
CA TRP A 414 -1.10 10.82 0.75
C TRP A 414 -0.49 12.19 0.39
N ARG A 415 -1.00 13.29 0.97
CA ARG A 415 -0.52 14.65 0.65
C ARG A 415 0.15 15.33 1.82
N LEU A 416 1.21 16.09 1.55
CA LEU A 416 1.76 17.01 2.55
C LEU A 416 0.76 18.13 2.80
N MET A 417 0.54 18.48 4.07
CA MET A 417 -0.36 19.57 4.46
C MET A 417 -0.05 20.88 3.69
N PRO A 418 -0.94 21.33 2.77
CA PRO A 418 -0.69 22.50 1.95
C PRO A 418 -1.47 23.73 2.44
N ASP A 419 -1.00 24.93 2.10
CA ASP A 419 -1.85 26.12 2.21
C ASP A 419 -2.98 26.07 1.17
N LYS A 420 -4.22 25.85 1.64
CA LYS A 420 -5.46 25.64 0.88
C LYS A 420 -5.68 26.60 -0.31
N TYR A 421 -5.12 27.80 -0.26
CA TYR A 421 -5.29 28.81 -1.32
C TYR A 421 -3.99 29.33 -1.93
N GLY A 422 -2.83 28.98 -1.38
CA GLY A 422 -1.54 29.54 -1.78
C GLY A 422 -1.51 31.09 -1.87
N GLN A 423 -2.50 31.78 -1.28
CA GLN A 423 -2.76 33.22 -1.44
C GLN A 423 -3.46 33.79 -0.18
N ASP A 424 -3.05 34.99 0.21
CA ASP A 424 -3.57 35.77 1.36
C ASP A 424 -5.00 36.32 1.15
N LEU A 425 -5.98 35.53 0.71
CA LEU A 425 -7.29 36.07 0.27
C LEU A 425 -8.50 35.35 0.92
N PRO A 426 -9.59 36.08 1.26
CA PRO A 426 -10.77 35.50 1.90
C PRO A 426 -11.67 34.74 0.91
N SER A 427 -12.26 33.63 1.33
CA SER A 427 -13.21 32.85 0.53
C SER A 427 -14.67 33.30 0.63
N VAL A 428 -15.51 32.67 -0.20
CA VAL A 428 -16.97 32.81 -0.24
C VAL A 428 -17.57 31.40 -0.36
N VAL A 429 -18.52 31.05 0.52
CA VAL A 429 -19.24 29.76 0.48
C VAL A 429 -20.60 29.94 -0.20
N ILE A 430 -20.92 29.09 -1.19
CA ILE A 430 -22.23 29.07 -1.87
C ILE A 430 -23.19 28.18 -1.07
N PRO A 431 -24.43 28.63 -0.79
CA PRO A 431 -25.38 27.83 -0.04
C PRO A 431 -25.92 26.64 -0.86
N VAL A 432 -26.15 25.52 -0.19
CA VAL A 432 -26.81 24.33 -0.76
C VAL A 432 -28.28 24.61 -1.05
N ASP A 433 -28.92 25.44 -0.22
CA ASP A 433 -30.28 25.93 -0.43
C ASP A 433 -30.24 27.31 -1.10
N PRO A 434 -30.70 27.46 -2.36
CA PRO A 434 -30.67 28.73 -3.08
C PRO A 434 -31.61 29.80 -2.49
N SER A 435 -32.46 29.45 -1.52
CA SER A 435 -33.28 30.40 -0.76
C SER A 435 -32.55 31.09 0.40
N GLU A 436 -31.38 30.59 0.79
CA GLU A 436 -30.54 31.18 1.84
C GLU A 436 -29.55 32.22 1.26
N PRO A 437 -29.27 33.33 1.97
CA PRO A 437 -28.29 34.31 1.51
C PRO A 437 -26.85 33.78 1.66
N PRO A 438 -25.95 33.98 0.67
CA PRO A 438 -24.58 33.50 0.74
C PRO A 438 -23.83 34.15 1.92
N PRO A 439 -23.29 33.38 2.88
CA PRO A 439 -22.54 33.93 3.99
C PRO A 439 -21.10 34.25 3.54
N PRO A 440 -20.62 35.50 3.67
CA PRO A 440 -19.19 35.78 3.65
C PRO A 440 -18.63 35.46 5.04
N THR A 441 -18.24 34.22 5.29
CA THR A 441 -17.50 33.87 6.51
C THR A 441 -16.02 33.89 6.23
N LYS A 442 -15.30 34.65 7.08
CA LYS A 442 -13.84 34.81 7.08
C LYS A 442 -13.12 33.59 7.68
N ASP A 443 -13.87 32.66 8.26
CA ASP A 443 -13.32 31.60 9.11
C ASP A 443 -12.85 30.43 8.23
N GLU A 444 -11.83 30.68 7.43
CA GLU A 444 -11.00 29.63 6.85
C GLU A 444 -9.64 29.66 7.52
N VAL A 445 -9.19 28.48 7.95
CA VAL A 445 -7.90 28.27 8.56
C VAL A 445 -6.84 28.53 7.49
N LYS A 446 -6.10 29.62 7.64
CA LYS A 446 -4.96 29.93 6.80
C LYS A 446 -3.71 29.37 7.47
N TYR A 447 -3.09 28.40 6.83
CA TYR A 447 -1.81 27.85 7.24
C TYR A 447 -0.68 28.76 6.72
N GLU A 448 0.27 29.11 7.59
CA GLU A 448 1.40 29.96 7.19
C GLU A 448 2.43 29.09 6.45
N VAL A 449 2.52 29.21 5.12
CA VAL A 449 3.55 28.53 4.31
C VAL A 449 4.94 28.70 4.93
N GLY A 450 5.66 27.59 5.07
CA GLY A 450 6.98 27.55 5.72
C GLY A 450 6.93 27.41 7.24
N ALA A 451 5.75 27.39 7.88
CA ALA A 451 5.63 26.96 9.27
C ALA A 451 5.83 25.45 9.37
N GLU A 452 6.51 25.00 10.42
CA GLU A 452 6.66 23.58 10.76
C GLU A 452 5.28 22.96 11.03
N THR A 453 5.09 21.74 10.55
CA THR A 453 3.90 20.91 10.72
C THR A 453 4.29 19.44 10.59
N GLN A 454 3.35 18.53 10.76
CA GLN A 454 3.49 17.15 10.33
C GLN A 454 2.24 16.66 9.59
N THR A 455 2.45 15.64 8.77
CA THR A 455 1.37 14.87 8.15
C THR A 455 1.41 13.48 8.76
N VAL A 456 0.29 13.02 9.32
CA VAL A 456 0.12 11.66 9.85
C VAL A 456 -0.79 10.90 8.89
N LEU A 457 -0.33 9.73 8.45
CA LEU A 457 -1.02 8.85 7.51
C LEU A 457 -1.36 7.56 8.24
N ASN A 458 -2.65 7.21 8.34
CA ASN A 458 -3.05 5.88 8.78
C ASN A 458 -2.84 4.89 7.64
N LEU A 459 -1.95 3.93 7.84
CA LEU A 459 -1.58 2.94 6.84
C LEU A 459 -2.61 1.80 6.73
N LEU A 460 -3.58 1.74 7.65
CA LEU A 460 -4.65 0.73 7.71
C LEU A 460 -6.02 1.25 7.27
N ASP A 461 -6.20 2.55 6.99
CA ASP A 461 -7.51 3.12 6.61
C ASP A 461 -7.81 2.88 5.12
N TRP A 462 -7.92 1.61 4.70
CA TRP A 462 -8.25 1.24 3.32
C TRP A 462 -9.76 1.05 3.19
N GLY A 463 -10.37 1.64 2.15
CA GLY A 463 -11.80 1.51 1.87
C GLY A 463 -12.24 0.13 1.35
N MET A 464 -11.40 -0.89 1.51
CA MET A 464 -11.60 -2.26 1.04
C MET A 464 -11.44 -3.23 2.22
N PRO A 465 -12.15 -4.37 2.24
CA PRO A 465 -12.07 -5.31 3.35
C PRO A 465 -10.76 -6.11 3.39
N ALA A 466 -10.18 -6.40 2.22
CA ALA A 466 -8.84 -6.98 2.10
C ALA A 466 -7.76 -5.89 2.22
N GLN A 467 -7.31 -5.60 3.43
CA GLN A 467 -6.29 -4.57 3.67
C GLN A 467 -4.87 -5.16 3.55
N PRO A 468 -4.05 -4.75 2.57
CA PRO A 468 -2.71 -5.33 2.38
C PRO A 468 -1.82 -5.17 3.60
N LEU A 469 -1.87 -4.00 4.24
CA LEU A 469 -1.02 -3.66 5.37
C LEU A 469 -1.54 -4.14 6.73
N ALA A 470 -2.72 -4.72 6.80
CA ALA A 470 -3.28 -5.22 8.06
C ALA A 470 -2.60 -6.51 8.54
N ILE A 471 -1.76 -7.14 7.71
CA ILE A 471 -0.95 -8.30 8.07
C ILE A 471 0.50 -8.11 7.64
N SER A 472 1.46 -8.57 8.45
CA SER A 472 2.88 -8.41 8.19
C SER A 472 3.33 -8.95 6.83
N ALA A 473 2.65 -9.96 6.28
CA ALA A 473 2.96 -10.49 4.95
C ALA A 473 2.87 -9.43 3.84
N GLY A 474 1.94 -8.48 3.95
CA GLY A 474 1.83 -7.38 2.99
C GLY A 474 2.92 -6.31 3.12
N TRP A 475 3.83 -6.43 4.08
CA TRP A 475 5.01 -5.57 4.22
C TRP A 475 6.31 -6.31 3.85
N GLN A 476 6.25 -7.63 3.68
CA GLN A 476 7.43 -8.51 3.67
C GLN A 476 7.90 -8.88 2.25
N ASP A 477 7.40 -8.20 1.22
CA ASP A 477 7.52 -8.66 -0.16
C ASP A 477 8.12 -7.60 -1.09
N LYS A 478 9.00 -8.06 -1.98
CA LYS A 478 9.68 -7.35 -3.11
C LYS A 478 11.18 -6.95 -2.96
N PRO A 479 12.04 -7.52 -2.09
CA PRO A 479 13.43 -7.06 -2.05
C PRO A 479 14.18 -7.30 -3.38
N GLY A 480 14.64 -6.20 -3.98
CA GLY A 480 15.51 -6.20 -5.16
C GLY A 480 14.81 -6.14 -6.51
N GLU A 481 13.48 -6.02 -6.54
CA GLU A 481 12.76 -5.62 -7.74
C GLU A 481 12.68 -4.09 -7.81
N VAL A 482 12.57 -3.57 -9.02
CA VAL A 482 12.36 -2.14 -9.23
C VAL A 482 10.93 -2.01 -9.72
N SER A 483 10.14 -1.16 -9.08
CA SER A 483 8.81 -0.82 -9.55
C SER A 483 8.88 -0.37 -10.99
N ILE A 484 7.73 -0.42 -11.64
CA ILE A 484 7.56 -0.05 -13.03
C ILE A 484 7.76 1.47 -13.29
N ASN A 485 7.64 2.28 -12.23
CA ASN A 485 8.08 3.68 -12.17
C ASN A 485 9.57 3.85 -11.82
N GLY A 486 10.27 2.73 -11.68
CA GLY A 486 11.69 2.61 -11.41
C GLY A 486 12.10 2.78 -9.94
N MET A 487 11.21 2.52 -8.98
CA MET A 487 11.51 2.66 -7.54
C MET A 487 12.04 1.34 -6.98
N ASN A 488 13.17 1.35 -6.29
CA ASN A 488 13.73 0.12 -5.73
C ASN A 488 12.86 -0.34 -4.57
N TYR A 489 12.31 -1.55 -4.67
CA TYR A 489 11.71 -2.24 -3.54
C TYR A 489 12.83 -2.82 -2.68
N THR A 490 12.85 -2.45 -1.40
CA THR A 490 13.85 -2.89 -0.43
C THR A 490 13.25 -3.92 0.54
N ASP A 491 14.07 -4.44 1.45
CA ASP A 491 13.61 -5.29 2.57
C ASP A 491 12.84 -4.49 3.66
N GLY A 492 12.78 -3.15 3.54
CA GLY A 492 12.11 -2.26 4.47
C GLY A 492 10.87 -1.59 3.87
N PHE A 493 10.27 -0.69 4.64
CA PHE A 493 9.15 0.13 4.18
C PHE A 493 9.66 1.36 3.44
N ASP A 494 9.54 1.35 2.12
CA ASP A 494 9.99 2.44 1.27
C ASP A 494 8.96 3.58 1.21
N VAL A 495 9.47 4.80 1.39
CA VAL A 495 8.69 6.05 1.35
C VAL A 495 9.38 7.01 0.40
N ALA A 496 8.62 7.59 -0.52
CA ALA A 496 9.06 8.75 -1.27
C ALA A 496 8.24 10.01 -0.99
N VAL A 497 8.90 11.15 -1.10
CA VAL A 497 8.29 12.47 -0.94
C VAL A 497 8.46 13.25 -2.24
N TYR A 498 7.36 13.81 -2.72
CA TYR A 498 7.25 14.52 -3.99
C TYR A 498 6.98 15.99 -3.71
N ILE A 499 7.96 16.84 -4.00
CA ILE A 499 7.80 18.29 -3.96
C ILE A 499 7.64 18.78 -5.40
N LYS A 500 6.46 19.28 -5.76
CA LYS A 500 6.09 19.61 -7.13
C LYS A 500 5.94 21.11 -7.30
N GLY A 501 6.62 21.72 -8.27
CA GLY A 501 6.42 23.12 -8.68
C GLY A 501 6.53 24.17 -7.55
N ASP A 502 7.19 23.83 -6.44
CA ASP A 502 7.27 24.61 -5.22
C ASP A 502 8.42 25.61 -5.26
N ILE A 503 8.11 26.81 -5.77
CA ILE A 503 9.09 27.89 -5.93
C ILE A 503 9.56 28.42 -4.56
N LYS A 504 8.67 28.45 -3.56
CA LYS A 504 9.10 28.78 -2.20
C LYS A 504 9.74 27.53 -1.59
N PRO A 505 10.84 27.68 -0.84
CA PRO A 505 11.48 26.52 -0.24
C PRO A 505 10.53 25.80 0.71
N ALA A 506 10.38 24.48 0.52
CA ALA A 506 9.76 23.56 1.44
C ALA A 506 10.87 22.79 2.19
N THR A 507 10.69 22.56 3.49
CA THR A 507 11.61 21.75 4.28
C THR A 507 10.94 20.43 4.60
N VAL A 508 11.65 19.32 4.37
CA VAL A 508 11.26 17.98 4.78
C VAL A 508 12.29 17.52 5.83
N TYR A 509 11.83 17.26 7.04
CA TYR A 509 12.71 16.95 8.18
C TYR A 509 12.96 15.45 8.29
N SER A 510 11.91 14.69 8.55
CA SER A 510 11.99 13.26 8.81
C SER A 510 10.72 12.53 8.41
N ALA A 511 10.86 11.22 8.25
CA ALA A 511 9.77 10.25 8.19
C ALA A 511 9.88 9.32 9.40
N GLU A 512 8.75 9.00 10.03
CA GLU A 512 8.69 8.04 11.13
C GLU A 512 7.56 7.03 10.89
N LEU A 513 7.89 5.75 10.94
CA LEU A 513 6.93 4.66 10.93
C LEU A 513 6.67 4.22 12.38
N VAL A 514 5.42 4.31 12.82
CA VAL A 514 5.00 3.88 14.17
C VAL A 514 3.96 2.78 14.07
N MET A 515 4.19 1.68 14.78
CA MET A 515 3.42 0.44 14.59
C MET A 515 3.16 -0.29 15.91
N SER A 516 1.98 -0.90 15.99
CA SER A 516 1.60 -1.88 17.01
C SER A 516 1.00 -3.10 16.31
N TYR A 517 1.43 -4.29 16.70
CA TYR A 517 1.06 -5.53 16.03
C TYR A 517 1.02 -6.70 17.01
N GLU A 518 0.25 -7.72 16.67
CA GLU A 518 0.09 -8.93 17.47
C GLU A 518 0.41 -10.16 16.63
N ARG A 519 1.16 -11.12 17.21
CA ARG A 519 1.51 -12.35 16.49
C ARG A 519 0.28 -13.19 16.21
N ILE A 520 0.10 -13.61 14.96
CA ILE A 520 -0.94 -14.56 14.56
C ILE A 520 -0.38 -15.97 14.69
N THR A 521 -1.12 -16.84 15.37
CA THR A 521 -0.76 -18.26 15.49
C THR A 521 -1.57 -19.08 14.50
N PRO A 522 -0.96 -19.76 13.51
CA PRO A 522 -1.68 -20.60 12.58
C PRO A 522 -2.40 -21.76 13.30
N PHE A 523 -3.63 -22.02 12.89
CA PHE A 523 -4.39 -23.18 13.32
C PHE A 523 -3.87 -24.45 12.64
N ALA A 524 -3.74 -25.52 13.41
CA ALA A 524 -3.33 -26.83 12.90
C ALA A 524 -4.31 -27.36 11.84
N ALA A 525 -3.83 -28.29 11.01
CA ALA A 525 -4.68 -28.90 9.99
C ALA A 525 -5.91 -29.60 10.61
N ASP A 526 -7.00 -29.66 9.85
CA ASP A 526 -8.30 -30.23 10.27
C ASP A 526 -8.98 -29.53 11.46
N ALA A 527 -8.49 -28.34 11.87
CA ALA A 527 -9.08 -27.60 12.98
C ALA A 527 -10.38 -26.90 12.56
N GLU A 528 -11.33 -26.88 13.50
CA GLU A 528 -12.50 -25.99 13.49
C GLU A 528 -12.07 -24.62 14.02
N VAL A 529 -12.12 -23.61 13.16
CA VAL A 529 -11.66 -22.26 13.43
C VAL A 529 -12.87 -21.34 13.46
N ASN A 530 -13.07 -20.63 14.57
CA ASN A 530 -14.22 -19.74 14.74
C ASN A 530 -13.69 -18.37 15.16
N GLY A 531 -14.02 -17.33 14.39
CA GLY A 531 -13.83 -15.94 14.75
C GLY A 531 -14.91 -15.44 15.72
N THR A 532 -15.01 -14.14 15.80
CA THR A 532 -15.72 -13.36 16.81
C THR A 532 -16.82 -12.52 16.15
N ASP A 533 -17.22 -11.42 16.80
CA ASP A 533 -18.18 -10.46 16.22
C ASP A 533 -17.45 -9.20 15.68
N GLY A 534 -16.11 -9.20 15.66
CA GLY A 534 -15.27 -8.17 15.05
C GLY A 534 -14.33 -8.76 14.01
N ASP A 535 -13.49 -7.93 13.42
CA ASP A 535 -12.61 -8.31 12.31
C ASP A 535 -11.54 -9.33 12.76
N ASP A 536 -11.54 -10.53 12.16
CA ASP A 536 -10.67 -11.64 12.57
C ASP A 536 -9.64 -12.05 11.51
N PHE A 537 -8.43 -12.42 11.98
CA PHE A 537 -7.35 -12.99 11.16
C PHE A 537 -7.29 -14.51 11.37
N LEU A 538 -7.89 -15.27 10.46
CA LEU A 538 -8.05 -16.71 10.58
C LEU A 538 -7.07 -17.45 9.66
N VAL A 539 -5.91 -17.82 10.21
CA VAL A 539 -4.83 -18.48 9.46
C VAL A 539 -4.82 -19.98 9.72
N GLY A 540 -5.02 -20.80 8.68
CA GLY A 540 -4.96 -22.26 8.79
C GLY A 540 -3.90 -22.88 7.89
N ILE A 541 -3.31 -24.00 8.31
CA ILE A 541 -2.26 -24.71 7.55
C ILE A 541 -2.81 -25.81 6.63
N GLY A 542 -4.12 -26.11 6.65
CA GLY A 542 -4.77 -27.00 5.67
C GLY A 542 -5.99 -27.77 6.20
N SER A 543 -6.97 -28.06 5.32
CA SER A 543 -8.21 -28.79 5.67
C SER A 543 -9.01 -28.19 6.84
N ASN A 544 -8.88 -26.89 7.05
CA ASN A 544 -9.57 -26.19 8.11
C ASN A 544 -11.04 -25.93 7.76
N ASN A 545 -11.89 -25.89 8.77
CA ASN A 545 -13.26 -25.42 8.66
C ASN A 545 -13.38 -24.08 9.40
N PHE A 546 -13.55 -23.01 8.65
CA PHE A 546 -13.60 -21.64 9.15
C PHE A 546 -15.03 -21.13 9.27
N THR A 547 -15.28 -20.43 10.36
CA THR A 547 -16.46 -19.59 10.59
C THR A 547 -15.95 -18.22 11.03
N GLY A 548 -16.12 -17.19 10.21
CA GLY A 548 -15.65 -15.83 10.50
C GLY A 548 -16.42 -15.20 11.66
N GLY A 549 -17.75 -15.29 11.59
CA GLY A 549 -18.65 -14.65 12.53
C GLY A 549 -19.23 -13.35 11.96
N ALA A 550 -19.12 -12.27 12.71
CA ALA A 550 -19.44 -10.94 12.19
C ALA A 550 -18.17 -10.11 12.20
N GLY A 551 -18.02 -9.19 11.25
CA GLY A 551 -16.77 -8.45 11.06
C GLY A 551 -16.37 -8.53 9.60
N ALA A 552 -15.32 -7.82 9.23
CA ALA A 552 -14.58 -8.06 8.00
C ALA A 552 -13.46 -9.06 8.32
N ASP A 553 -13.59 -10.30 7.86
CA ASP A 553 -12.69 -11.39 8.24
C ASP A 553 -11.69 -11.72 7.14
N LEU A 554 -10.42 -11.97 7.51
CA LEU A 554 -9.39 -12.45 6.60
C LEU A 554 -9.13 -13.95 6.82
N PHE A 555 -9.47 -14.76 5.82
CA PHE A 555 -9.23 -16.21 5.82
C PHE A 555 -7.95 -16.54 5.05
N VAL A 556 -6.86 -16.86 5.75
CA VAL A 556 -5.59 -17.26 5.10
C VAL A 556 -5.55 -18.78 4.95
N LEU A 557 -5.49 -19.21 3.69
CA LEU A 557 -5.69 -20.62 3.30
C LEU A 557 -4.37 -21.37 3.15
N SER A 558 -4.24 -22.50 3.83
CA SER A 558 -3.13 -23.45 3.67
C SER A 558 -1.75 -22.79 3.79
N TYR A 559 -1.57 -21.90 4.77
CA TYR A 559 -0.31 -21.19 4.96
C TYR A 559 0.86 -22.17 5.17
N GLY A 560 1.96 -21.99 4.42
CA GLY A 560 3.14 -22.86 4.48
C GLY A 560 3.06 -24.15 3.64
N SER A 561 2.00 -24.34 2.87
CA SER A 561 1.87 -25.50 1.97
C SER A 561 2.67 -25.40 0.67
N SER A 562 3.33 -24.26 0.41
CA SER A 562 4.29 -24.09 -0.68
C SER A 562 5.64 -24.80 -0.46
N VAL A 563 5.82 -25.42 0.70
CA VAL A 563 6.98 -26.26 1.00
C VAL A 563 6.91 -27.58 0.23
N GLU A 564 8.00 -27.92 -0.46
CA GLU A 564 8.10 -29.14 -1.27
C GLU A 564 7.73 -30.38 -0.45
N GLY A 565 6.61 -31.03 -0.80
CA GLY A 565 6.14 -32.27 -0.17
C GLY A 565 4.94 -32.13 0.78
N VAL A 566 4.47 -30.90 1.06
CA VAL A 566 3.21 -30.68 1.81
C VAL A 566 2.05 -30.59 0.82
N PRO A 567 1.06 -31.50 0.87
CA PRO A 567 -0.06 -31.46 -0.07
C PRO A 567 -1.00 -30.30 0.27
N LEU A 568 -1.38 -29.53 -0.75
CA LEU A 568 -2.51 -28.60 -0.67
C LEU A 568 -3.80 -29.38 -0.38
N THR A 569 -4.51 -28.96 0.66
CA THR A 569 -5.76 -29.60 1.09
C THR A 569 -6.88 -28.58 1.21
N ALA A 570 -8.06 -28.93 0.69
CA ALA A 570 -9.21 -28.05 0.62
C ALA A 570 -9.73 -27.64 2.00
N ASN A 571 -9.93 -26.34 2.19
CA ASN A 571 -10.56 -25.74 3.37
C ASN A 571 -12.07 -25.52 3.12
N THR A 572 -12.83 -25.26 4.16
CA THR A 572 -14.25 -24.86 4.07
C THR A 572 -14.47 -23.57 4.83
N ILE A 573 -15.20 -22.61 4.24
CA ILE A 573 -15.61 -21.36 4.90
C ILE A 573 -17.13 -21.32 4.93
N THR A 574 -17.71 -21.20 6.13
CA THR A 574 -19.15 -21.44 6.32
C THR A 574 -20.06 -20.22 6.21
N ASP A 575 -19.50 -19.02 6.31
CA ASP A 575 -20.23 -17.77 6.51
C ASP A 575 -19.59 -16.56 5.81
N PHE A 576 -18.78 -16.81 4.77
CA PHE A 576 -18.13 -15.76 3.99
C PHE A 576 -19.14 -14.73 3.43
N GLU A 577 -18.94 -13.45 3.75
CA GLU A 577 -19.73 -12.31 3.30
C GLU A 577 -19.01 -11.57 2.14
N VAL A 578 -19.53 -11.69 0.91
CA VAL A 578 -18.94 -11.10 -0.31
C VAL A 578 -18.84 -9.58 -0.19
N GLY A 579 -17.68 -9.00 -0.57
CA GLY A 579 -17.42 -7.56 -0.48
C GLY A 579 -17.19 -7.05 0.94
N LYS A 580 -16.96 -7.96 1.90
CA LYS A 580 -16.67 -7.64 3.31
C LYS A 580 -15.64 -8.59 3.92
N ASP A 581 -15.66 -9.86 3.57
CA ASP A 581 -14.63 -10.81 3.96
C ASP A 581 -13.61 -10.96 2.83
N ALA A 582 -12.40 -11.39 3.19
CA ALA A 582 -11.28 -11.53 2.27
C ALA A 582 -10.59 -12.90 2.40
N ILE A 583 -9.97 -13.34 1.31
CA ILE A 583 -9.21 -14.58 1.24
C ILE A 583 -7.72 -14.26 1.04
N GLY A 584 -6.90 -14.66 2.01
CA GLY A 584 -5.45 -14.55 1.92
C GLY A 584 -4.83 -15.73 1.18
N LEU A 585 -4.25 -15.48 0.01
CA LEU A 585 -3.43 -16.42 -0.75
C LEU A 585 -1.95 -16.18 -0.44
N ILE A 586 -1.57 -16.41 0.82
CA ILE A 586 -0.25 -16.01 1.32
C ILE A 586 0.78 -17.13 1.16
N GLY A 587 1.88 -16.84 0.44
CA GLY A 587 2.99 -17.74 0.21
C GLY A 587 2.67 -18.85 -0.79
N LEU A 588 1.62 -18.70 -1.61
CA LEU A 588 1.19 -19.69 -2.59
C LEU A 588 1.76 -19.43 -4.00
N GLY A 589 2.59 -18.40 -4.15
CA GLY A 589 3.17 -18.00 -5.41
C GLY A 589 2.17 -17.39 -6.38
N VAL A 590 1.10 -16.77 -5.88
CA VAL A 590 0.07 -16.08 -6.69
C VAL A 590 0.33 -14.59 -6.60
N SER A 591 0.41 -13.91 -7.74
CA SER A 591 0.64 -12.46 -7.84
C SER A 591 -0.34 -11.81 -8.82
N ASP A 592 -0.37 -10.49 -8.84
CA ASP A 592 -1.12 -9.66 -9.80
C ASP A 592 -0.28 -9.30 -11.05
N VAL A 593 0.98 -9.76 -11.12
CA VAL A 593 1.91 -9.46 -12.21
C VAL A 593 1.32 -9.89 -13.55
N LEU A 594 1.30 -8.96 -14.50
CA LEU A 594 0.80 -9.19 -15.86
C LEU A 594 1.86 -9.88 -16.73
N ASP A 595 1.42 -10.84 -17.54
CA ASP A 595 2.24 -11.44 -18.59
C ASP A 595 2.38 -10.54 -19.84
N GLU A 596 3.11 -11.00 -20.85
CA GLU A 596 3.30 -10.26 -22.12
C GLU A 596 2.00 -10.02 -22.91
N ASN A 597 0.89 -10.67 -22.52
CA ASN A 597 -0.43 -10.53 -23.13
C ASN A 597 -1.39 -9.71 -22.25
N GLY A 598 -0.93 -9.18 -21.11
CA GLY A 598 -1.75 -8.41 -20.17
C GLY A 598 -2.68 -9.27 -19.31
N VAL A 599 -2.39 -10.57 -19.15
CA VAL A 599 -3.15 -11.47 -18.28
C VAL A 599 -2.40 -11.62 -16.95
N SER A 600 -3.10 -11.45 -15.83
CA SER A 600 -2.51 -11.54 -14.50
C SER A 600 -2.08 -12.98 -14.16
N ASP A 601 -1.05 -13.11 -13.33
CA ASP A 601 -0.64 -14.39 -12.74
C ASP A 601 -1.78 -15.02 -11.92
N PHE A 602 -2.60 -14.21 -11.25
CA PHE A 602 -3.84 -14.63 -10.59
C PHE A 602 -4.81 -15.32 -11.56
N ASP A 603 -5.09 -14.73 -12.73
CA ASP A 603 -6.01 -15.31 -13.71
C ASP A 603 -5.49 -16.63 -14.30
N HIS A 604 -4.17 -16.81 -14.33
CA HIS A 604 -3.56 -18.07 -14.74
C HIS A 604 -3.65 -19.16 -13.67
N LYS A 605 -3.53 -18.80 -12.40
CA LYS A 605 -3.39 -19.77 -11.30
C LYS A 605 -4.67 -20.03 -10.52
N VAL A 606 -5.58 -19.07 -10.44
CA VAL A 606 -6.77 -19.14 -9.58
C VAL A 606 -8.03 -19.35 -10.40
N PHE A 607 -8.73 -20.46 -10.14
CA PHE A 607 -10.00 -20.78 -10.81
C PHE A 607 -11.14 -20.80 -9.81
N GLN A 608 -12.26 -20.20 -10.19
CA GLN A 608 -13.47 -20.13 -9.38
C GLN A 608 -14.63 -20.84 -10.11
N ALA A 609 -15.37 -21.70 -9.40
CA ALA A 609 -16.48 -22.45 -9.97
C ALA A 609 -17.64 -22.62 -8.98
N LEU A 610 -18.86 -22.37 -9.45
CA LEU A 610 -20.08 -22.62 -8.66
C LEU A 610 -20.41 -24.12 -8.64
N ASN A 611 -20.65 -24.65 -7.44
CA ASN A 611 -21.12 -26.01 -7.22
C ASN A 611 -22.40 -26.01 -6.36
N GLY A 612 -23.55 -25.82 -7.01
CA GLY A 612 -24.82 -25.68 -6.30
C GLY A 612 -24.97 -24.26 -5.74
N ASP A 613 -25.08 -24.16 -4.42
CA ASP A 613 -25.17 -22.88 -3.69
C ASP A 613 -23.79 -22.41 -3.18
N ASP A 614 -22.74 -23.20 -3.42
CA ASP A 614 -21.37 -22.99 -2.92
C ASP A 614 -20.43 -22.52 -4.04
N LEU A 615 -19.36 -21.81 -3.68
CA LEU A 615 -18.27 -21.42 -4.57
C LEU A 615 -17.00 -22.21 -4.24
N GLU A 616 -16.40 -22.86 -5.23
CA GLU A 616 -15.13 -23.56 -5.11
C GLU A 616 -14.00 -22.74 -5.71
N ILE A 617 -12.89 -22.62 -4.97
CA ILE A 617 -11.67 -21.93 -5.38
C ILE A 617 -10.56 -22.97 -5.55
N TRP A 618 -9.92 -22.95 -6.72
CA TRP A 618 -8.91 -23.91 -7.14
C TRP A 618 -7.62 -23.18 -7.47
N LEU A 619 -6.48 -23.81 -7.16
CA LEU A 619 -5.16 -23.30 -7.46
C LEU A 619 -4.42 -24.25 -8.40
N ASP A 620 -3.85 -23.70 -9.47
CA ASP A 620 -2.84 -24.36 -10.29
C ASP A 620 -1.44 -23.99 -9.78
N SER A 621 -0.85 -24.89 -8.99
CA SER A 621 0.40 -24.66 -8.27
C SER A 621 1.66 -24.89 -9.11
N ASP A 622 1.57 -25.53 -10.29
CA ASP A 622 2.76 -25.87 -11.09
C ASP A 622 2.99 -24.96 -12.31
N GLY A 623 2.00 -24.14 -12.66
CA GLY A 623 2.12 -23.11 -13.68
C GLY A 623 2.39 -23.63 -15.09
N GLU A 624 2.24 -24.94 -15.35
CA GLU A 624 2.46 -25.56 -16.66
C GLU A 624 1.24 -25.44 -17.61
N GLY A 625 0.26 -24.63 -17.23
CA GLY A 625 -0.94 -24.36 -18.01
C GLY A 625 -1.93 -25.52 -18.00
N THR A 626 -2.95 -25.42 -18.86
CA THR A 626 -4.24 -26.16 -18.84
C THR A 626 -4.21 -27.70 -18.81
N ASP A 627 -3.03 -28.33 -18.78
CA ASP A 627 -2.84 -29.78 -18.80
C ASP A 627 -2.51 -30.39 -17.40
N ALA A 628 -2.39 -29.58 -16.33
CA ALA A 628 -2.27 -30.04 -14.94
C ALA A 628 -3.63 -30.09 -14.21
N ASP A 629 -3.77 -30.98 -13.21
CA ASP A 629 -4.98 -31.13 -12.39
C ASP A 629 -4.97 -30.05 -11.28
N PRO A 630 -5.74 -28.94 -11.39
CA PRO A 630 -5.75 -27.90 -10.36
C PRO A 630 -6.22 -28.49 -9.02
N VAL A 631 -5.72 -27.94 -7.91
CA VAL A 631 -6.02 -28.43 -6.57
C VAL A 631 -7.09 -27.56 -5.93
N LEU A 632 -8.11 -28.18 -5.34
CA LEU A 632 -9.15 -27.46 -4.59
C LEU A 632 -8.54 -26.85 -3.33
N LEU A 633 -8.60 -25.54 -3.21
CA LEU A 633 -8.04 -24.78 -2.09
C LEU A 633 -9.11 -24.46 -1.03
N ALA A 634 -10.31 -24.06 -1.45
CA ALA A 634 -11.42 -23.78 -0.55
C ALA A 634 -12.80 -24.00 -1.17
N THR A 635 -13.77 -24.29 -0.30
CA THR A 635 -15.20 -24.23 -0.60
C THR A 635 -15.87 -23.21 0.31
N LEU A 636 -16.47 -22.18 -0.27
CA LEU A 636 -17.25 -21.16 0.40
C LEU A 636 -18.72 -21.57 0.34
N THR A 637 -19.34 -21.84 1.47
CA THR A 637 -20.70 -22.40 1.48
C THR A 637 -21.76 -21.31 1.39
N GLY A 638 -22.75 -21.49 0.51
CA GLY A 638 -23.94 -20.63 0.46
C GLY A 638 -23.76 -19.24 -0.16
N VAL A 639 -22.58 -18.93 -0.73
CA VAL A 639 -22.26 -17.58 -1.25
C VAL A 639 -22.84 -17.29 -2.64
N ALA A 640 -23.31 -18.30 -3.38
CA ALA A 640 -23.72 -18.15 -4.78
C ALA A 640 -24.82 -17.10 -5.02
N GLY A 641 -25.64 -16.81 -4.01
CA GLY A 641 -26.71 -15.81 -4.07
C GLY A 641 -26.24 -14.36 -3.96
N ASP A 642 -25.04 -14.16 -3.41
CA ASP A 642 -24.48 -12.85 -3.08
C ASP A 642 -23.42 -12.40 -4.09
N LEU A 643 -22.97 -13.30 -4.98
CA LEU A 643 -22.06 -12.99 -6.07
C LEU A 643 -22.72 -12.10 -7.14
N GLY A 644 -21.92 -11.19 -7.69
CA GLY A 644 -22.33 -10.32 -8.80
C GLY A 644 -22.59 -11.07 -10.12
N PRO A 645 -22.84 -10.33 -11.23
CA PRO A 645 -23.14 -10.91 -12.54
C PRO A 645 -22.05 -11.85 -13.08
N SER A 646 -20.80 -11.67 -12.64
CA SER A 646 -19.66 -12.53 -12.96
C SER A 646 -19.81 -13.95 -12.39
N GLY A 647 -20.56 -14.11 -11.29
CA GLY A 647 -20.64 -15.35 -10.53
C GLY A 647 -19.31 -15.74 -9.88
N LYS A 648 -18.41 -14.78 -9.67
CA LYS A 648 -17.07 -14.93 -9.10
C LYS A 648 -16.81 -13.81 -8.08
N LEU A 649 -15.87 -14.05 -7.18
CA LEU A 649 -15.24 -13.02 -6.35
C LEU A 649 -14.30 -12.16 -7.19
N ASP A 650 -14.16 -10.90 -6.79
CA ASP A 650 -13.29 -9.90 -7.38
C ASP A 650 -11.88 -9.99 -6.79
N MET A 651 -10.84 -9.92 -7.64
CA MET A 651 -9.46 -10.09 -7.20
C MET A 651 -9.03 -9.00 -6.21
N GLU A 652 -9.35 -7.74 -6.50
CA GLU A 652 -8.88 -6.60 -5.71
C GLU A 652 -9.66 -6.45 -4.40
N ALA A 653 -10.97 -6.75 -4.44
CA ALA A 653 -11.83 -6.57 -3.27
C ALA A 653 -11.86 -7.77 -2.30
N ASP A 654 -11.80 -9.00 -2.83
CA ASP A 654 -12.07 -10.21 -2.04
C ASP A 654 -10.80 -11.07 -1.79
N PHE A 655 -9.65 -10.74 -2.38
CA PHE A 655 -8.39 -11.48 -2.18
C PHE A 655 -7.25 -10.59 -1.68
N LEU A 656 -6.43 -11.17 -0.80
CA LEU A 656 -5.14 -10.64 -0.43
C LEU A 656 -4.04 -11.56 -0.98
N LEU A 657 -3.21 -11.02 -1.88
CA LEU A 657 -2.08 -11.73 -2.48
C LEU A 657 -0.79 -11.26 -1.81
N ALA A 658 0.00 -12.20 -1.27
CA ALA A 658 1.32 -11.90 -0.71
C ALA A 658 2.17 -13.17 -0.77
N ASN A 659 3.45 -13.07 -1.11
CA ASN A 659 4.38 -14.18 -1.27
C ASN A 659 5.66 -13.97 -0.47
N PRO A 660 5.56 -13.78 0.87
CA PRO A 660 6.70 -13.44 1.70
C PRO A 660 7.86 -14.40 1.40
N GLY A 661 9.02 -13.83 1.06
CA GLY A 661 10.22 -14.60 0.71
C GLY A 661 10.60 -15.60 1.80
N ALA A 662 11.38 -16.63 1.42
CA ALA A 662 11.87 -17.63 2.36
C ALA A 662 12.54 -16.95 3.57
N GLY A 663 12.18 -17.36 4.79
CA GLY A 663 12.84 -16.87 5.99
C GLY A 663 14.34 -17.17 5.96
N VAL A 664 15.16 -16.33 6.59
CA VAL A 664 16.61 -16.59 6.65
C VAL A 664 16.87 -17.73 7.63
N ALA A 665 17.10 -18.94 7.11
CA ALA A 665 17.50 -20.07 7.91
C ALA A 665 18.96 -19.89 8.43
N PRO A 666 19.27 -20.25 9.69
CA PRO A 666 20.65 -20.50 10.07
C PRO A 666 21.23 -21.63 9.20
N SER A 667 22.50 -21.50 8.78
CA SER A 667 23.16 -22.43 7.84
C SER A 667 23.79 -23.63 8.56
N PRO A 668 23.68 -24.87 8.03
CA PRO A 668 24.09 -26.11 8.71
C PRO A 668 25.57 -26.51 8.54
N ASP A 669 26.49 -25.58 8.23
CA ASP A 669 27.89 -25.96 7.92
C ASP A 669 28.81 -26.07 9.16
N GLU A 670 28.39 -25.61 10.34
CA GLU A 670 29.17 -25.66 11.59
C GLU A 670 28.27 -25.99 12.79
N PRO A 671 28.81 -26.62 13.87
CA PRO A 671 28.07 -26.83 15.10
C PRO A 671 27.50 -25.52 15.64
N ILE A 672 26.24 -25.55 16.08
CA ILE A 672 25.61 -24.46 16.79
C ILE A 672 26.11 -24.52 18.23
N VAL A 673 26.91 -23.52 18.63
CA VAL A 673 27.57 -23.51 19.94
C VAL A 673 27.07 -22.33 20.76
N GLY A 674 26.43 -22.61 21.89
CA GLY A 674 26.03 -21.65 22.92
C GLY A 674 27.21 -21.13 23.75
N THR A 675 26.93 -20.60 24.94
CA THR A 675 27.90 -19.99 25.84
C THR A 675 27.78 -20.54 27.27
N ASP A 676 28.40 -19.90 28.27
CA ASP A 676 28.21 -20.26 29.69
C ASP A 676 26.97 -19.54 30.31
N ALA A 677 26.04 -19.01 29.49
CA ALA A 677 24.85 -18.28 29.90
C ALA A 677 23.57 -19.05 29.54
N ALA A 678 22.46 -18.75 30.20
CA ALA A 678 21.16 -19.35 29.84
C ALA A 678 20.64 -18.76 28.51
N GLU A 679 20.42 -19.63 27.54
CA GLU A 679 20.12 -19.27 26.15
C GLU A 679 18.87 -19.99 25.60
N LEU A 680 18.30 -19.41 24.56
CA LEU A 680 17.36 -20.07 23.66
C LEU A 680 18.15 -20.37 22.38
N ILE A 681 18.31 -21.65 22.06
CA ILE A 681 19.12 -22.13 20.92
C ILE A 681 18.20 -22.89 19.97
N ASN A 682 18.16 -22.46 18.71
CA ASN A 682 17.39 -23.11 17.65
C ASN A 682 18.35 -23.70 16.62
N GLY A 683 18.10 -24.94 16.22
CA GLY A 683 18.70 -25.63 15.10
C GLY A 683 18.24 -25.07 13.75
N THR A 684 18.51 -25.84 12.71
CA THR A 684 18.19 -25.59 11.30
C THR A 684 17.18 -26.64 10.83
N LEU A 685 16.96 -26.76 9.51
CA LEU A 685 16.11 -27.81 8.93
C LEU A 685 16.89 -29.02 8.42
N GLY A 686 18.22 -29.03 8.61
CA GLY A 686 19.08 -30.15 8.27
C GLY A 686 19.72 -30.73 9.52
N ASP A 687 20.45 -31.84 9.35
CA ASP A 687 21.09 -32.53 10.48
C ASP A 687 22.06 -31.62 11.24
N ASP A 688 21.69 -31.24 12.47
CA ASP A 688 22.47 -30.31 13.27
C ASP A 688 23.32 -30.96 14.35
N THR A 689 24.34 -30.22 14.78
CA THR A 689 25.05 -30.49 16.04
C THR A 689 24.94 -29.26 16.92
N ILE A 690 24.18 -29.38 18.01
CA ILE A 690 23.86 -28.29 18.92
C ILE A 690 24.52 -28.54 20.28
N LEU A 691 25.32 -27.57 20.73
CA LEU A 691 26.06 -27.60 21.99
C LEU A 691 25.65 -26.39 22.87
N GLY A 692 24.83 -26.60 23.90
CA GLY A 692 24.41 -25.56 24.84
C GLY A 692 25.55 -25.03 25.72
N LEU A 693 26.56 -25.88 25.97
CA LEU A 693 27.73 -25.63 26.83
C LEU A 693 27.39 -25.48 28.32
N GLY A 694 26.96 -24.32 28.79
CA GLY A 694 26.67 -24.16 30.21
C GLY A 694 25.62 -23.09 30.42
N GLY A 695 24.67 -23.31 31.31
CA GLY A 695 23.51 -22.43 31.32
C GLY A 695 22.31 -23.13 31.88
N ASN A 696 21.14 -22.59 31.58
CA ASN A 696 19.88 -23.31 31.70
C ASN A 696 19.18 -23.05 30.38
N ASP A 697 19.48 -23.88 29.39
CA ASP A 697 19.19 -23.60 28.00
C ASP A 697 17.86 -24.20 27.59
N THR A 698 17.24 -23.58 26.59
CA THR A 698 16.11 -24.17 25.87
C THR A 698 16.57 -24.40 24.45
N ILE A 699 16.65 -25.66 24.04
CA ILE A 699 17.23 -26.08 22.77
C ILE A 699 16.18 -26.78 21.91
N TYR A 700 16.03 -26.31 20.67
CA TYR A 700 15.16 -26.89 19.65
C TYR A 700 16.00 -27.38 18.47
N GLY A 701 15.98 -28.69 18.15
CA GLY A 701 16.65 -29.28 16.98
C GLY A 701 15.97 -28.90 15.66
N LEU A 702 14.63 -28.96 15.65
CA LEU A 702 13.72 -28.62 14.54
C LEU A 702 13.48 -29.76 13.55
N SER A 703 14.16 -29.82 12.41
CA SER A 703 14.00 -30.90 11.43
C SER A 703 15.37 -31.39 10.99
N GLY A 704 15.50 -32.68 10.70
CA GLY A 704 16.80 -33.29 10.42
C GLY A 704 17.17 -34.31 11.50
N ASP A 705 18.23 -35.08 11.29
CA ASP A 705 18.72 -36.01 12.30
C ASP A 705 19.70 -35.27 13.25
N ASP A 706 19.19 -34.69 14.33
CA ASP A 706 19.96 -33.76 15.15
C ASP A 706 20.77 -34.43 16.25
N THR A 707 21.89 -33.81 16.65
CA THR A 707 22.65 -34.16 17.84
C THR A 707 22.63 -33.02 18.84
N ILE A 708 21.95 -33.20 19.97
CA ILE A 708 21.70 -32.16 20.96
C ILE A 708 22.43 -32.49 22.28
N ASP A 709 23.39 -31.64 22.66
CA ASP A 709 24.06 -31.63 23.96
C ASP A 709 23.68 -30.36 24.72
N GLY A 710 22.85 -30.49 25.76
CA GLY A 710 22.47 -29.37 26.64
C GLY A 710 23.66 -28.75 27.36
N GLY A 711 24.74 -29.51 27.56
CA GLY A 711 25.87 -29.06 28.36
C GLY A 711 25.56 -29.08 29.86
N ALA A 712 26.22 -28.22 30.63
CA ALA A 712 26.09 -28.17 32.08
C ALA A 712 24.96 -27.22 32.50
N GLY A 713 23.87 -27.74 33.04
CA GLY A 713 22.75 -26.85 33.31
C GLY A 713 21.49 -27.51 33.85
N PHE A 714 20.41 -26.74 33.81
CA PHE A 714 19.07 -27.31 33.73
C PHE A 714 18.49 -26.97 32.37
N ASP A 715 18.55 -27.94 31.45
CA ASP A 715 18.29 -27.70 30.04
C ASP A 715 16.98 -28.37 29.58
N LEU A 716 16.26 -27.67 28.71
CA LEU A 716 15.01 -28.13 28.10
C LEU A 716 15.30 -28.43 26.63
N LEU A 717 15.21 -29.71 26.25
CA LEU A 717 15.62 -30.20 24.94
C LEU A 717 14.41 -30.69 24.15
N TYR A 718 14.33 -30.26 22.89
CA TYR A 718 13.32 -30.63 21.90
C TYR A 718 14.06 -31.09 20.65
N GLY A 719 13.83 -32.33 20.22
CA GLY A 719 14.45 -32.88 19.00
C GLY A 719 13.76 -32.33 17.75
N GLY A 720 12.43 -32.40 17.71
CA GLY A 720 11.64 -32.03 16.54
C GLY A 720 11.37 -33.22 15.62
N LEU A 721 11.55 -33.04 14.31
CA LEU A 721 11.28 -34.05 13.28
C LEU A 721 12.59 -34.68 12.79
N GLY A 722 12.74 -35.99 12.96
CA GLY A 722 13.91 -36.70 12.47
C GLY A 722 14.28 -37.84 13.39
N ALA A 723 15.46 -38.42 13.21
CA ALA A 723 16.04 -39.38 14.15
C ALA A 723 17.09 -38.70 15.01
N ASP A 724 16.66 -38.20 16.17
CA ASP A 724 17.49 -37.31 16.99
C ASP A 724 18.36 -38.07 17.99
N THR A 725 19.47 -37.46 18.37
CA THR A 725 20.43 -37.95 19.34
C THR A 725 20.57 -36.97 20.50
N PHE A 726 20.04 -37.34 21.66
CA PHE A 726 20.21 -36.57 22.89
C PHE A 726 21.45 -37.06 23.64
N VAL A 727 22.38 -36.15 23.93
CA VAL A 727 23.63 -36.48 24.61
C VAL A 727 23.42 -36.44 26.12
N PHE A 728 23.66 -37.57 26.79
CA PHE A 728 23.72 -37.66 28.24
C PHE A 728 25.18 -37.78 28.70
N ALA A 729 25.72 -36.68 29.24
CA ALA A 729 27.14 -36.51 29.51
C ALA A 729 27.49 -36.37 31.01
N ASP A 730 28.74 -36.67 31.36
CA ASP A 730 29.31 -36.34 32.67
C ASP A 730 29.40 -34.82 32.84
N GLY A 731 28.65 -34.26 33.80
CA GLY A 731 28.58 -32.83 34.06
C GLY A 731 27.31 -32.14 33.57
N THR A 732 26.37 -32.87 32.96
CA THR A 732 25.05 -32.38 32.51
C THR A 732 24.21 -31.82 33.67
N ASN A 733 24.34 -32.36 34.88
CA ASN A 733 23.44 -32.13 36.01
C ASN A 733 21.99 -32.58 35.73
N VAL A 734 21.11 -31.78 35.11
CA VAL A 734 19.69 -32.14 34.97
C VAL A 734 19.08 -31.68 33.64
N ASP A 735 18.76 -32.60 32.74
CA ASP A 735 18.08 -32.28 31.49
C ASP A 735 16.64 -32.80 31.44
N MET A 736 15.80 -32.12 30.64
CA MET A 736 14.46 -32.56 30.31
C MET A 736 14.24 -32.59 28.79
N VAL A 737 14.03 -33.79 28.25
CA VAL A 737 13.67 -34.03 26.85
C VAL A 737 12.16 -34.13 26.73
N PHE A 738 11.55 -33.40 25.79
CA PHE A 738 10.09 -33.25 25.72
C PHE A 738 9.39 -34.17 24.71
N ASP A 739 10.08 -34.60 23.67
CA ASP A 739 9.49 -35.23 22.48
C ASP A 739 10.16 -36.54 22.04
N PHE A 740 11.03 -37.12 22.89
CA PHE A 740 11.73 -38.38 22.60
C PHE A 740 10.80 -39.49 22.06
N GLU A 741 11.02 -39.91 20.81
CA GLU A 741 10.31 -40.98 20.12
C GLU A 741 11.10 -42.30 20.19
N VAL A 742 10.57 -43.25 20.99
CA VAL A 742 11.21 -44.56 21.18
C VAL A 742 11.31 -45.34 19.87
N GLY A 743 12.53 -45.76 19.52
CA GLY A 743 12.83 -46.52 18.31
C GLY A 743 13.08 -45.67 17.06
N VAL A 744 12.98 -44.34 17.19
CA VAL A 744 13.43 -43.34 16.22
C VAL A 744 14.65 -42.62 16.78
N ASP A 745 14.50 -42.04 17.98
CA ASP A 745 15.56 -41.29 18.65
C ASP A 745 16.53 -42.18 19.42
N SER A 746 17.70 -41.61 19.72
CA SER A 746 18.80 -42.26 20.43
C SER A 746 19.34 -41.41 21.57
N ILE A 747 19.95 -42.08 22.54
CA ILE A 747 20.60 -41.47 23.70
C ILE A 747 22.08 -41.79 23.64
N GLN A 748 22.90 -40.77 23.42
CA GLN A 748 24.34 -40.93 23.38
C GLN A 748 24.92 -40.82 24.79
N LEU A 749 25.64 -41.85 25.24
CA LEU A 749 26.33 -41.84 26.52
C LEU A 749 27.74 -41.28 26.37
N SER A 750 28.00 -40.10 26.93
CA SER A 750 29.31 -39.46 26.93
C SER A 750 29.92 -39.45 28.34
N GLY A 751 31.11 -40.02 28.51
CA GLY A 751 31.78 -40.08 29.82
C GLY A 751 31.26 -41.13 30.81
N PHE A 752 30.24 -41.92 30.44
CA PHE A 752 29.70 -43.02 31.25
C PHE A 752 29.82 -44.38 30.55
N ASP A 753 30.03 -45.45 31.30
CA ASP A 753 29.74 -46.81 30.83
C ASP A 753 28.22 -47.06 30.91
N ALA A 754 27.62 -47.77 29.93
CA ALA A 754 26.20 -48.12 29.97
C ALA A 754 25.77 -48.89 31.25
N SER A 755 26.72 -49.53 31.95
CA SER A 755 26.44 -50.19 33.25
C SER A 755 26.27 -49.22 34.42
N GLU A 756 26.62 -47.95 34.24
CA GLU A 756 26.55 -46.89 35.25
C GLU A 756 25.23 -46.12 35.17
N VAL A 757 24.52 -46.21 34.05
CA VAL A 757 23.20 -45.60 33.84
C VAL A 757 22.11 -46.47 34.46
N ALA A 758 21.33 -45.89 35.35
CA ALA A 758 20.12 -46.50 35.90
C ALA A 758 18.87 -45.81 35.35
N VAL A 759 17.96 -46.61 34.78
CA VAL A 759 16.66 -46.21 34.25
C VAL A 759 15.58 -46.47 35.31
N SER A 760 14.73 -45.49 35.58
CA SER A 760 13.63 -45.60 36.54
C SER A 760 12.45 -44.69 36.18
N ASP A 761 11.28 -44.92 36.76
CA ASP A 761 10.12 -44.05 36.54
C ASP A 761 10.33 -42.65 37.16
N TYR A 762 10.01 -41.60 36.40
CA TYR A 762 9.92 -40.22 36.90
C TYR A 762 8.46 -39.84 37.16
N GLY A 763 7.94 -40.28 38.31
CA GLY A 763 6.54 -40.02 38.68
C GLY A 763 5.56 -40.65 37.69
N SER A 764 4.60 -39.85 37.19
CA SER A 764 3.66 -40.25 36.12
C SER A 764 3.90 -39.49 34.82
N ILE A 765 5.05 -38.82 34.71
CA ILE A 765 5.30 -37.82 33.67
C ILE A 765 6.40 -38.24 32.71
N GLY A 766 7.15 -39.31 32.99
CA GLY A 766 8.19 -39.80 32.09
C GLY A 766 9.16 -40.79 32.73
N THR A 767 10.32 -40.95 32.10
CA THR A 767 11.43 -41.82 32.51
C THR A 767 12.60 -40.98 33.00
N LEU A 768 13.26 -41.43 34.08
CA LEU A 768 14.48 -40.83 34.61
C LEU A 768 15.69 -41.73 34.36
N LEU A 769 16.68 -41.17 33.69
CA LEU A 769 18.03 -41.70 33.58
C LEU A 769 18.92 -41.07 34.66
N THR A 770 19.73 -41.89 35.32
CA THR A 770 20.67 -41.43 36.34
C THR A 770 22.04 -42.05 36.16
N ALA A 771 23.08 -41.23 36.20
CA ALA A 771 24.48 -41.66 36.27
C ALA A 771 25.22 -40.72 37.23
N GLY A 772 25.69 -41.23 38.37
CA GLY A 772 26.36 -40.39 39.37
C GLY A 772 25.45 -39.29 39.93
N ASN A 773 25.76 -38.02 39.61
CA ASN A 773 24.98 -36.84 39.99
C ASN A 773 24.21 -36.23 38.81
N ASP A 774 24.23 -36.88 37.65
CA ASP A 774 23.63 -36.40 36.41
C ASP A 774 22.31 -37.12 36.16
N TYR A 775 21.35 -36.37 35.62
CA TYR A 775 19.96 -36.75 35.46
C TYR A 775 19.48 -36.33 34.07
N MET A 776 18.77 -37.21 33.36
CA MET A 776 18.02 -36.85 32.15
C MET A 776 16.60 -37.40 32.27
N ILE A 777 15.62 -36.55 32.02
CA ILE A 777 14.20 -36.88 32.13
C ILE A 777 13.59 -36.91 30.73
N LEU A 778 13.14 -38.09 30.29
CA LEU A 778 12.40 -38.27 29.04
C LEU A 778 10.91 -38.13 29.33
N ARG A 779 10.32 -36.99 28.98
CA ARG A 779 8.91 -36.70 29.27
C ARG A 779 7.99 -37.52 28.36
N GLY A 780 6.91 -38.04 28.91
CA GLY A 780 5.91 -38.80 28.15
C GLY A 780 6.32 -40.24 27.81
N VAL A 781 7.58 -40.63 28.05
CA VAL A 781 8.10 -41.98 27.77
C VAL A 781 7.96 -42.90 28.98
N ASP A 782 7.39 -44.09 28.79
CA ASP A 782 7.29 -45.12 29.83
C ASP A 782 8.63 -45.87 29.97
N SER A 783 9.11 -46.07 31.20
CA SER A 783 10.44 -46.65 31.45
C SER A 783 10.56 -48.10 30.97
N SER A 784 9.44 -48.79 30.74
CA SER A 784 9.42 -50.12 30.13
C SER A 784 9.63 -50.12 28.61
N GLN A 785 9.55 -48.96 27.97
CA GLN A 785 9.84 -48.79 26.54
C GLN A 785 11.32 -48.55 26.26
N ILE A 786 12.07 -48.05 27.25
CA ILE A 786 13.51 -47.84 27.11
C ILE A 786 14.27 -49.16 27.21
N ASP A 787 15.00 -49.49 26.17
CA ASP A 787 15.80 -50.72 26.05
C ASP A 787 17.27 -50.43 25.63
N PRO A 788 18.17 -51.42 25.72
CA PRO A 788 19.58 -51.21 25.40
C PRO A 788 19.90 -50.73 23.97
N ALA A 789 18.96 -50.79 23.03
CA ALA A 789 19.11 -50.30 21.66
C ALA A 789 18.94 -48.78 21.56
N ASP A 790 18.26 -48.15 22.52
CA ASP A 790 18.10 -46.69 22.57
C ASP A 790 19.38 -45.99 23.02
N PHE A 791 20.38 -46.74 23.52
CA PHE A 791 21.67 -46.20 23.96
C PHE A 791 22.75 -46.46 22.92
N ILE A 792 23.38 -45.38 22.46
CA ILE A 792 24.54 -45.43 21.56
C ILE A 792 25.82 -45.01 22.28
N PRO A 793 26.98 -45.64 21.97
CA PRO A 793 28.26 -45.23 22.52
C PRO A 793 28.70 -43.88 21.93
N ASP A 794 29.42 -43.08 22.71
CA ASP A 794 30.07 -41.84 22.23
C ASP A 794 30.86 -42.08 20.93
N THR A 795 30.37 -41.50 19.83
CA THR A 795 31.02 -41.49 18.51
C THR A 795 31.79 -40.22 18.21
N THR A 796 32.25 -39.50 19.25
CA THR A 796 33.09 -38.30 19.25
C THR A 796 32.42 -37.02 18.75
N LEU A 797 31.89 -36.21 19.69
CA LEU A 797 31.86 -34.75 19.59
C LEU A 797 33.22 -34.22 20.08
N THR A 798 34.22 -34.18 19.20
CA THR A 798 35.48 -33.49 19.51
C THR A 798 35.52 -32.16 18.78
N VAL A 799 35.53 -31.06 19.55
CA VAL A 799 35.88 -29.71 19.09
C VAL A 799 37.24 -29.70 18.39
#